data_AF-A0A2D7IQ70-F1
#
_entry.id   AF-A0A2D7IQ70-F1
#
_cell.length_a   1.000
_cell.length_b   1.000
_cell.length_c   1.000
_cell.angle_alpha   90.00
_cell.angle_beta   90.00
_cell.angle_gamma   90.00
#
_symmetry.space_group_name_H-M   'P 1'
#
loop_
_entity.id
_entity.type
_entity.pdbx_description
1 polymer ?
#
loop_
_entity_poly.entity_id
_entity_poly.type
_entity_poly.pdbx_seq_one_letter_code
_entity_poly.pdbx_strand_id
1 'polypeptide(L)'
;MHKILHINFIFLILFFSFLIGKQLNTNEQLFKQAITYERMGKFQLAEEIYLELLNSDPKNSRIYFQLKSLYKRNKNYLELEKLLGNRIKIFPNDLQTKIEIGEIYLKNNKKDKAIKYWNDLLMEFESNKTIYYLLFQIFSTNKLDKKLISLVEKGRLKFNDSSFLSYELGNYKSEKLDFYTSIHEYLKFLKKKPKQLNIISSKILIMSDDTTNFNIIKKSFNDYFQNNTSAENKVIIHVFIDFLLKTKNYTEALNQLNLLPLKNENDYQFQMNFADNLRNEKEIETSMMVYSKILESLKNKNELNEKSLSKLTAKTLYGIALSYEEKMQPNNEMKSISGFFANNFFFQLSILINQKFSTELINETFNMYDSILTRMNENDFSSQAHFRIAELKYLITHDFEGAIKSYKSASNKNIRDIYLKSNLRISDVNFSAGKIDESIFQLENMLENSYFNNQEKELIKINLIKKYFLNGKLETSNNLISEILLLIKYENIFFNDLIELKRYIEKHYIENDFQNKDAFLNYLIGEKLLAQNKIIEAMSYFNDVLKNYGKTSIIPETTFRLAQINQQLENYEKSLSLLKTLENSILKSEAMVFSSEITDRNLNRKIEAEKLYFQFLQDFPKSIYSEPVRYRLREIKGE
;
A
#
# COMPACT_ATOMS: atom_id res chain seq x y z
N MET A 1 -0.69 79.78 5.79
CA MET A 1 0.49 79.20 5.13
C MET A 1 0.63 77.67 5.27
N HIS A 2 0.37 77.06 6.44
CA HIS A 2 0.57 75.61 6.64
C HIS A 2 -0.31 74.66 5.80
N LYS A 3 -1.56 75.03 5.45
CA LYS A 3 -2.44 74.16 4.62
C LYS A 3 -1.99 74.06 3.15
N ILE A 4 -1.34 75.09 2.60
CA ILE A 4 -0.87 75.12 1.20
C ILE A 4 0.38 74.24 1.03
N LEU A 5 1.26 74.22 2.04
CA LEU A 5 2.44 73.35 2.06
C LEU A 5 2.10 71.86 2.11
N HIS A 6 1.07 71.46 2.86
CA HIS A 6 0.62 70.06 2.90
C HIS A 6 -0.01 69.59 1.58
N ILE A 7 -0.79 70.44 0.91
CA ILE A 7 -1.39 70.11 -0.40
C ILE A 7 -0.31 69.95 -1.47
N ASN A 8 0.70 70.82 -1.49
CA ASN A 8 1.82 70.72 -2.42
C ASN A 8 2.69 69.47 -2.17
N PHE A 9 2.86 69.06 -0.91
CA PHE A 9 3.60 67.84 -0.56
C PHE A 9 2.87 66.56 -0.99
N ILE A 10 1.54 66.52 -0.83
CA ILE A 10 0.70 65.40 -1.29
C ILE A 10 0.69 65.31 -2.83
N PHE A 11 0.61 66.45 -3.53
CA PHE A 11 0.74 66.49 -4.99
C PHE A 11 2.13 66.03 -5.46
N LEU A 12 3.20 66.38 -4.74
CA LEU A 12 4.55 65.91 -5.07
C LEU A 12 4.68 64.39 -4.92
N ILE A 13 4.09 63.81 -3.87
CA ILE A 13 4.05 62.36 -3.64
C ILE A 13 3.21 61.64 -4.70
N LEU A 14 2.05 62.19 -5.07
CA LEU A 14 1.18 61.64 -6.13
C LEU A 14 1.80 61.77 -7.52
N PHE A 15 2.56 62.83 -7.77
CA PHE A 15 3.29 63.02 -9.03
C PHE A 15 4.50 62.08 -9.12
N PHE A 16 5.22 61.87 -8.01
CA PHE A 16 6.29 60.87 -7.93
C PHE A 16 5.75 59.44 -8.08
N SER A 17 4.60 59.10 -7.47
CA SER A 17 4.01 57.78 -7.63
C SER A 17 3.47 57.54 -9.05
N PHE A 18 2.97 58.57 -9.73
CA PHE A 18 2.57 58.51 -11.13
C PHE A 18 3.78 58.34 -12.09
N LEU A 19 4.87 59.05 -11.84
CA LEU A 19 6.12 58.90 -12.61
C LEU A 19 6.74 57.51 -12.43
N ILE A 20 6.79 57.00 -11.20
CA ILE A 20 7.24 55.64 -10.89
C ILE A 20 6.33 54.61 -11.57
N GLY A 21 5.01 54.81 -11.56
CA GLY A 21 4.03 53.94 -12.24
C GLY A 21 4.19 53.91 -13.78
N LYS A 22 4.45 55.06 -14.41
CA LYS A 22 4.69 55.15 -15.87
C LYS A 22 6.01 54.48 -16.28
N GLN A 23 7.06 54.63 -15.47
CA GLN A 23 8.37 54.00 -15.70
C GLN A 23 8.33 52.47 -15.46
N LEU A 24 7.58 52.01 -14.46
CA LEU A 24 7.34 50.58 -14.24
C LEU A 24 6.56 49.94 -15.40
N ASN A 25 5.53 50.62 -15.93
CA ASN A 25 4.74 50.11 -17.04
C ASN A 25 5.54 50.04 -18.37
N THR A 26 6.45 50.99 -18.59
CA THR A 26 7.33 51.00 -19.77
C THR A 26 8.43 49.92 -19.68
N ASN A 27 9.04 49.71 -18.51
CA ASN A 27 10.00 48.62 -18.30
C ASN A 27 9.38 47.23 -18.47
N GLU A 28 8.13 47.03 -18.03
CA GLU A 28 7.40 45.76 -18.23
C GLU A 28 7.10 45.50 -19.72
N GLN A 29 6.81 46.55 -20.50
CA GLN A 29 6.61 46.46 -21.95
C GLN A 29 7.91 46.10 -22.69
N LEU A 30 9.01 46.78 -22.36
CA LEU A 30 10.33 46.48 -22.90
C LEU A 30 10.76 45.04 -22.57
N PHE A 31 10.49 44.57 -21.35
CA PHE A 31 10.80 43.20 -20.96
C PHE A 31 10.02 42.16 -21.80
N LYS A 32 8.73 42.40 -22.07
CA LYS A 32 7.92 41.55 -22.97
C LYS A 32 8.44 41.58 -24.41
N GLN A 33 8.88 42.75 -24.88
CA GLN A 33 9.48 42.90 -26.21
C GLN A 33 10.79 42.08 -26.32
N ALA A 34 11.66 42.15 -25.32
CA ALA A 34 12.89 41.35 -25.27
C ALA A 34 12.61 39.84 -25.33
N ILE A 35 11.62 39.36 -24.56
CA ILE A 35 11.18 37.94 -24.63
C ILE A 35 10.67 37.57 -26.03
N THR A 36 9.98 38.49 -26.69
CA THR A 36 9.46 38.26 -28.05
C THR A 36 10.61 38.15 -29.05
N TYR A 37 11.60 39.05 -28.99
CA TYR A 37 12.80 38.95 -29.81
C TYR A 37 13.61 37.69 -29.54
N GLU A 38 13.71 37.27 -28.28
CA GLU A 38 14.33 36.01 -27.90
C GLU A 38 13.63 34.81 -28.58
N ARG A 39 12.30 34.75 -28.51
CA ARG A 39 11.50 33.69 -29.15
C ARG A 39 11.62 33.69 -30.68
N MET A 40 11.85 34.85 -31.27
CA MET A 40 12.08 35.03 -32.70
C MET A 40 13.53 34.69 -33.12
N GLY A 41 14.41 34.28 -32.20
CA GLY A 41 15.82 33.99 -32.48
C GLY A 41 16.70 35.25 -32.66
N LYS A 42 16.15 36.44 -32.43
CA LYS A 42 16.87 37.73 -32.54
C LYS A 42 17.60 38.04 -31.23
N PHE A 43 18.60 37.22 -30.91
CA PHE A 43 19.23 37.23 -29.59
C PHE A 43 19.96 38.54 -29.24
N GLN A 44 20.60 39.18 -30.21
CA GLN A 44 21.35 40.42 -29.99
C GLN A 44 20.43 41.59 -29.59
N LEU A 45 19.27 41.72 -30.25
CA LEU A 45 18.26 42.72 -29.89
C LEU A 45 17.63 42.45 -28.52
N ALA A 46 17.41 41.18 -28.18
CA ALA A 46 16.93 40.81 -26.86
C ALA A 46 17.96 41.14 -25.76
N GLU A 47 19.24 40.86 -26.02
CA GLU A 47 20.37 41.17 -25.14
C GLU A 47 20.48 42.67 -24.85
N GLU A 48 20.40 43.52 -25.87
CA GLU A 48 20.44 44.99 -25.72
C GLU A 48 19.36 45.49 -24.77
N ILE A 49 18.11 45.05 -24.97
CA ILE A 49 16.98 45.46 -24.12
C ILE A 49 17.15 44.89 -22.71
N TYR A 50 17.61 43.66 -22.54
CA TYR A 50 17.87 43.11 -21.21
C TYR A 50 18.98 43.85 -20.47
N LEU A 51 20.05 44.26 -21.15
CA LEU A 51 21.12 45.06 -20.56
C LEU A 51 20.63 46.46 -20.18
N GLU A 52 19.83 47.11 -21.03
CA GLU A 52 19.21 48.40 -20.73
C GLU A 52 18.36 48.31 -19.45
N LEU A 53 17.47 47.32 -19.39
CA LEU A 53 16.60 47.10 -18.25
C LEU A 53 17.40 46.77 -16.98
N LEU A 54 18.44 45.93 -17.09
CA LEU A 54 19.29 45.58 -15.94
C LEU A 54 20.17 46.74 -15.47
N ASN A 55 20.58 47.64 -16.37
CA ASN A 55 21.30 48.85 -15.99
C ASN A 55 20.39 49.83 -15.23
N SER A 56 19.10 49.89 -15.59
CA SER A 56 18.11 50.74 -14.91
C SER A 56 17.77 50.23 -13.51
N ASP A 57 17.74 48.90 -13.31
CA ASP A 57 17.52 48.26 -12.01
C ASP A 57 18.48 47.05 -11.84
N PRO A 58 19.71 47.30 -11.36
CA PRO A 58 20.73 46.25 -11.21
C PRO A 58 20.37 45.14 -10.21
N LYS A 59 19.36 45.36 -9.35
CA LYS A 59 18.89 44.36 -8.39
C LYS A 59 17.78 43.48 -8.96
N ASN A 60 17.30 43.77 -10.16
CA ASN A 60 16.21 43.03 -10.78
C ASN A 60 16.59 41.58 -11.13
N SER A 61 16.25 40.65 -10.24
CA SER A 61 16.56 39.23 -10.43
C SER A 61 15.87 38.62 -11.65
N ARG A 62 14.67 39.10 -12.03
CA ARG A 62 13.90 38.56 -13.16
C ARG A 62 14.66 38.77 -14.48
N ILE A 63 15.12 39.99 -14.73
CA ILE A 63 15.89 40.34 -15.94
C ILE A 63 17.24 39.63 -15.92
N TYR A 64 17.93 39.62 -14.78
CA TYR A 64 19.19 38.91 -14.61
C TYR A 64 19.06 37.42 -14.98
N PHE A 65 18.03 36.72 -14.51
CA PHE A 65 17.84 35.31 -14.83
C PHE A 65 17.53 35.07 -16.31
N GLN A 66 16.79 35.96 -16.97
CA GLN A 66 16.54 35.84 -18.42
C GLN A 66 17.81 36.06 -19.23
N LEU A 67 18.56 37.11 -18.95
CA LEU A 67 19.82 37.38 -19.63
C LEU A 67 20.85 36.26 -19.38
N LYS A 68 20.92 35.76 -18.14
CA LYS A 68 21.74 34.58 -17.78
C LYS A 68 21.33 33.34 -18.58
N SER A 69 20.03 33.08 -18.73
CA SER A 69 19.49 31.96 -19.50
C SER A 69 19.84 32.08 -20.99
N LEU A 70 19.67 33.28 -21.56
CA LEU A 70 20.04 33.62 -22.93
C LEU A 70 21.52 33.31 -23.20
N TYR A 71 22.43 33.80 -22.35
CA TYR A 71 23.86 33.53 -22.49
C TYR A 71 24.21 32.05 -22.31
N LYS A 72 23.57 31.34 -21.37
CA LYS A 72 23.79 29.90 -21.19
C LYS A 72 23.35 29.10 -22.42
N ARG A 73 22.19 29.41 -23.01
CA ARG A 73 21.66 28.72 -24.20
C ARG A 73 22.54 28.95 -25.43
N ASN A 74 23.02 30.18 -25.60
CA ASN A 74 23.86 30.56 -26.73
C ASN A 74 25.35 30.23 -26.53
N LYS A 75 25.71 29.60 -25.39
CA LYS A 75 27.09 29.28 -25.00
C LYS A 75 28.03 30.50 -25.00
N ASN A 76 27.49 31.69 -24.77
CA ASN A 76 28.27 32.92 -24.66
C ASN A 76 28.90 33.03 -23.27
N TYR A 77 29.92 32.22 -23.02
CA TYR A 77 30.54 32.07 -21.69
C TYR A 77 31.28 33.33 -21.22
N LEU A 78 31.78 34.16 -22.15
CA LEU A 78 32.51 35.39 -21.82
C LEU A 78 31.57 36.47 -21.27
N GLU A 79 30.46 36.75 -21.96
CA GLU A 79 29.48 37.73 -21.48
C GLU A 79 28.76 37.22 -20.25
N LEU A 80 28.54 35.91 -20.14
CA LEU A 80 28.03 35.30 -18.93
C LEU A 80 28.97 35.52 -17.73
N GLU A 81 30.28 35.29 -17.88
CA GLU A 81 31.25 35.55 -16.81
C GLU A 81 31.20 37.01 -16.33
N LYS A 82 31.12 37.97 -17.26
CA LYS A 82 30.98 39.40 -16.92
C LYS A 82 29.68 39.68 -16.17
N LEU A 83 28.56 39.10 -16.63
CA LEU A 83 27.25 39.24 -16.00
C LEU A 83 27.26 38.70 -14.56
N LEU A 84 27.81 37.50 -14.34
CA LEU A 84 27.97 36.91 -13.01
C LEU A 84 28.91 37.76 -12.13
N GLY A 85 30.01 38.25 -12.71
CA GLY A 85 30.96 39.15 -12.04
C GLY A 85 30.33 40.47 -11.56
N ASN A 86 29.43 41.05 -12.34
CA ASN A 86 28.67 42.23 -11.92
C ASN A 86 27.64 41.89 -10.84
N ARG A 87 27.00 40.71 -10.94
CA ARG A 87 26.04 40.25 -9.93
C ARG A 87 26.68 40.07 -8.56
N ILE A 88 27.87 39.49 -8.47
CA ILE A 88 28.57 39.29 -7.19
C ILE A 88 29.04 40.61 -6.55
N LYS A 89 29.28 41.67 -7.34
CA LYS A 89 29.57 43.00 -6.79
C LYS A 89 28.36 43.58 -6.06
N ILE A 90 27.15 43.32 -6.58
CA ILE A 90 25.89 43.79 -6.01
C ILE A 90 25.43 42.88 -4.87
N PHE A 91 25.65 41.57 -5.00
CA PHE A 91 25.27 40.54 -4.04
C PHE A 91 26.50 39.73 -3.59
N PRO A 92 27.38 40.30 -2.73
CA PRO A 92 28.65 39.66 -2.34
C PRO A 92 28.50 38.33 -1.59
N ASN A 93 27.33 38.09 -0.98
CA ASN A 93 27.01 36.88 -0.25
C ASN A 93 26.31 35.80 -1.10
N ASP A 94 26.11 36.03 -2.40
CA ASP A 94 25.52 35.06 -3.31
C ASP A 94 26.54 33.97 -3.71
N LEU A 95 26.69 32.98 -2.83
CA LEU A 95 27.59 31.84 -3.04
C LEU A 95 27.23 31.01 -4.28
N GLN A 96 25.94 30.96 -4.64
CA GLN A 96 25.48 30.24 -5.82
C GLN A 96 26.06 30.88 -7.08
N THR A 97 25.92 32.20 -7.23
CA THR A 97 26.50 32.93 -8.37
C THR A 97 28.03 32.82 -8.38
N LYS A 98 28.70 32.89 -7.22
CA LYS A 98 30.16 32.67 -7.14
C LYS A 98 30.54 31.29 -7.68
N ILE A 99 29.88 30.22 -7.25
CA ILE A 99 30.17 28.86 -7.72
C ILE A 99 29.91 28.68 -9.22
N GLU A 100 28.83 29.29 -9.74
CA GLU A 100 28.50 29.25 -11.17
C GLU A 100 29.65 29.79 -12.05
N ILE A 101 30.42 30.78 -11.59
CA ILE A 101 31.58 31.31 -12.35
C ILE A 101 32.60 30.20 -12.64
N GLY A 102 32.92 29.37 -11.65
CA GLY A 102 33.82 28.23 -11.86
C GLY A 102 33.22 27.19 -12.81
N GLU A 103 31.91 26.99 -12.80
CA GLU A 103 31.22 26.09 -13.73
C GLU A 103 31.35 26.61 -15.18
N ILE A 104 31.29 27.93 -15.37
CA ILE A 104 31.51 28.56 -16.67
C ILE A 104 32.95 28.35 -17.15
N TYR A 105 33.96 28.43 -16.28
CA TYR A 105 35.33 28.07 -16.64
C TYR A 105 35.44 26.62 -17.09
N LEU A 106 34.76 25.70 -16.41
CA LEU A 106 34.76 24.29 -16.80
C LEU A 106 34.12 24.08 -18.17
N LYS A 107 32.96 24.71 -18.43
CA LYS A 107 32.26 24.65 -19.72
C LYS A 107 33.04 25.31 -20.87
N ASN A 108 33.91 26.27 -20.55
CA ASN A 108 34.80 26.91 -21.51
C ASN A 108 36.15 26.16 -21.65
N ASN A 109 36.19 24.86 -21.36
CA ASN A 109 37.38 23.99 -21.43
C ASN A 109 38.57 24.43 -20.56
N LYS A 110 38.37 25.30 -19.57
CA LYS A 110 39.42 25.79 -18.65
C LYS A 110 39.32 25.09 -17.30
N LYS A 111 39.45 23.76 -17.30
CA LYS A 111 39.27 22.91 -16.12
C LYS A 111 40.18 23.29 -14.95
N ASP A 112 41.46 23.54 -15.20
CA ASP A 112 42.41 23.89 -14.13
C ASP A 112 42.08 25.24 -13.49
N LYS A 113 41.66 26.21 -14.32
CA LYS A 113 41.20 27.52 -13.84
C LYS A 113 39.94 27.38 -12.97
N ALA A 114 38.97 26.55 -13.40
CA ALA A 114 37.77 26.26 -12.63
C ALA A 114 38.09 25.67 -11.26
N ILE A 115 38.94 24.64 -11.24
CA ILE A 115 39.34 23.96 -10.01
C ILE A 115 40.08 24.90 -9.06
N LYS A 116 41.01 25.71 -9.58
CA LYS A 116 41.71 26.71 -8.77
C LYS A 116 40.71 27.69 -8.15
N TYR A 117 39.83 28.25 -8.97
CA TYR A 117 38.81 29.20 -8.51
C TYR A 117 37.90 28.62 -7.42
N TRP A 118 37.42 27.39 -7.57
CA TRP A 118 36.60 26.74 -6.53
C TRP A 118 37.37 26.44 -5.24
N ASN A 119 38.68 26.13 -5.32
CA ASN A 119 39.51 25.97 -4.11
C ASN A 119 39.71 27.31 -3.41
N ASP A 120 39.96 28.39 -4.14
CA ASP A 120 40.11 29.73 -3.60
C ASP A 120 38.80 30.17 -2.90
N LEU A 121 37.67 29.91 -3.55
CA LEU A 121 36.34 30.17 -2.99
C LEU A 121 36.08 29.34 -1.72
N LEU A 122 36.51 28.08 -1.70
CA LEU A 122 36.42 27.23 -0.50
C LEU A 122 37.29 27.74 0.64
N MET A 123 38.48 28.32 0.35
CA MET A 123 39.33 28.94 1.37
C MET A 123 38.72 30.23 1.91
N GLU A 124 38.12 31.06 1.06
CA GLU A 124 37.42 32.30 1.48
C GLU A 124 36.23 31.97 2.40
N PHE A 125 35.48 30.92 2.09
CA PHE A 125 34.26 30.53 2.82
C PHE A 125 34.42 29.24 3.63
N GLU A 126 35.62 28.96 4.13
CA GLU A 126 35.95 27.66 4.73
C GLU A 126 35.05 27.27 5.91
N SER A 127 34.51 28.25 6.65
CA SER A 127 33.62 28.04 7.82
C SER A 127 32.13 28.00 7.45
N ASN A 128 31.77 28.19 6.18
CA ASN A 128 30.37 28.22 5.75
C ASN A 128 29.96 26.85 5.19
N LYS A 129 29.10 26.10 5.90
CA LYS A 129 28.65 24.77 5.44
C LYS A 129 28.02 24.78 4.04
N THR A 130 27.33 25.86 3.66
CA THR A 130 26.66 25.98 2.36
C THR A 130 27.64 25.86 1.19
N ILE A 131 28.87 26.38 1.30
CA ILE A 131 29.84 26.27 0.19
C ILE A 131 30.17 24.81 -0.12
N TYR A 132 30.26 23.96 0.90
CA TYR A 132 30.56 22.55 0.73
C TYR A 132 29.41 21.81 0.05
N TYR A 133 28.14 22.10 0.40
CA TYR A 133 26.98 21.50 -0.26
C TYR A 133 26.90 21.89 -1.74
N LEU A 134 27.11 23.16 -2.05
CA LEU A 134 27.05 23.66 -3.42
C LEU A 134 28.21 23.12 -4.27
N LEU A 135 29.45 23.10 -3.73
CA LEU A 135 30.59 22.49 -4.41
C LEU A 135 30.45 20.97 -4.54
N PHE A 136 29.81 20.29 -3.58
CA PHE A 136 29.51 18.87 -3.68
C PHE A 136 28.60 18.61 -4.90
N GLN A 137 27.53 19.38 -5.05
CA GLN A 137 26.63 19.28 -6.20
C GLN A 137 27.37 19.50 -7.52
N ILE A 138 28.23 20.51 -7.59
CA ILE A 138 29.03 20.80 -8.79
C ILE A 138 30.03 19.70 -9.10
N PHE A 139 30.77 19.20 -8.11
CA PHE A 139 31.74 18.13 -8.33
C PHE A 139 31.05 16.80 -8.69
N SER A 140 29.89 16.54 -8.11
CA SER A 140 29.06 15.36 -8.42
C SER A 140 28.58 15.40 -9.88
N THR A 141 27.88 16.46 -10.28
CA THR A 141 27.33 16.63 -11.64
C THR A 141 28.40 16.59 -12.73
N ASN A 142 29.59 17.09 -12.44
CA ASN A 142 30.71 17.13 -13.38
C ASN A 142 31.67 15.93 -13.26
N LYS A 143 31.33 14.90 -12.48
CA LYS A 143 32.13 13.67 -12.30
C LYS A 143 33.59 13.95 -11.89
N LEU A 144 33.77 14.90 -10.98
CA LEU A 144 35.08 15.29 -10.42
C LEU A 144 35.36 14.52 -9.12
N ASP A 145 35.38 13.19 -9.22
CA ASP A 145 35.31 12.25 -8.09
C ASP A 145 36.40 12.50 -7.02
N LYS A 146 37.66 12.69 -7.46
CA LYS A 146 38.79 12.99 -6.55
C LYS A 146 38.60 14.31 -5.77
N LYS A 147 38.02 15.32 -6.41
CA LYS A 147 37.77 16.62 -5.77
C LYS A 147 36.57 16.58 -4.84
N LEU A 148 35.54 15.82 -5.20
CA LEU A 148 34.39 15.55 -4.35
C LEU A 148 34.81 14.88 -3.03
N ILE A 149 35.63 13.82 -3.09
CA ILE A 149 36.10 13.13 -1.88
C ILE A 149 36.94 14.07 -1.01
N SER A 150 37.90 14.79 -1.61
CA SER A 150 38.73 15.77 -0.87
C SER A 150 37.90 16.89 -0.23
N LEU A 151 36.84 17.36 -0.91
CA LEU A 151 35.91 18.36 -0.36
C LEU A 151 35.19 17.84 0.89
N VAL A 152 34.71 16.59 0.84
CA VAL A 152 34.04 15.95 1.98
C VAL A 152 35.02 15.81 3.16
N GLU A 153 36.23 15.32 2.93
CA GLU A 153 37.26 15.18 3.96
C GLU A 153 37.61 16.52 4.61
N LYS A 154 37.85 17.56 3.80
CA LYS A 154 38.09 18.92 4.30
C LYS A 154 36.94 19.43 5.16
N GLY A 155 35.70 19.23 4.71
CA GLY A 155 34.52 19.64 5.47
C GLY A 155 34.40 18.91 6.81
N ARG A 156 34.62 17.59 6.81
CA ARG A 156 34.61 16.79 8.05
C ARG A 156 35.64 17.25 9.06
N LEU A 157 36.87 17.52 8.60
CA LEU A 157 37.95 18.04 9.44
C LEU A 157 37.61 19.44 9.96
N LYS A 158 37.16 20.35 9.10
CA LYS A 158 36.85 21.73 9.46
C LYS A 158 35.73 21.86 10.47
N PHE A 159 34.67 21.07 10.33
CA PHE A 159 33.50 21.11 11.22
C PHE A 159 33.58 20.13 12.38
N ASN A 160 34.68 19.36 12.49
CA ASN A 160 34.84 18.27 13.44
C ASN A 160 33.60 17.35 13.49
N ASP A 161 33.04 17.05 12.32
CA ASP A 161 31.84 16.24 12.16
C ASP A 161 32.10 15.17 11.10
N SER A 162 32.38 13.95 11.55
CA SER A 162 32.65 12.82 10.66
C SER A 162 31.47 12.45 9.76
N SER A 163 30.23 12.82 10.14
CA SER A 163 29.01 12.59 9.37
C SER A 163 28.70 13.71 8.37
N PHE A 164 29.51 14.78 8.35
CA PHE A 164 29.31 15.87 7.42
C PHE A 164 29.37 15.34 5.98
N LEU A 165 28.37 15.74 5.19
CA LEU A 165 28.10 15.27 3.82
C LEU A 165 27.91 13.75 3.64
N SER A 166 27.66 12.99 4.71
CA SER A 166 27.48 11.54 4.61
C SER A 166 26.23 11.14 3.83
N TYR A 167 25.12 11.86 3.95
CA TYR A 167 23.92 11.55 3.17
C TYR A 167 24.12 11.81 1.67
N GLU A 168 24.73 12.95 1.35
CA GLU A 168 25.04 13.37 -0.01
C GLU A 168 26.04 12.42 -0.66
N LEU A 169 27.12 12.06 0.06
CA LEU A 169 28.11 11.10 -0.40
C LEU A 169 27.52 9.70 -0.56
N GLY A 170 26.64 9.28 0.36
CA GLY A 170 25.90 8.02 0.24
C GLY A 170 25.08 7.96 -1.05
N ASN A 171 24.30 9.00 -1.36
CA ASN A 171 23.52 9.08 -2.61
C ASN A 171 24.41 9.03 -3.85
N TYR A 172 25.48 9.83 -3.86
CA TYR A 172 26.41 9.87 -4.98
C TYR A 172 27.10 8.52 -5.22
N LYS A 173 27.46 7.80 -4.16
CA LYS A 173 28.02 6.44 -4.26
C LYS A 173 27.01 5.40 -4.70
N SER A 174 25.75 5.52 -4.26
CA SER A 174 24.64 4.69 -4.73
C SER A 174 24.41 4.85 -6.23
N GLU A 175 24.43 6.07 -6.76
CA GLU A 175 24.30 6.33 -8.20
C GLU A 175 25.44 5.71 -9.03
N LYS A 176 26.59 5.49 -8.40
CA LYS A 176 27.76 4.83 -8.98
C LYS A 176 27.76 3.31 -8.75
N LEU A 177 26.72 2.74 -8.15
CA LEU A 177 26.62 1.33 -7.76
C LEU A 177 27.69 0.88 -6.75
N ASP A 178 28.37 1.82 -6.08
CA ASP A 178 29.28 1.54 -4.97
C ASP A 178 28.45 1.43 -3.67
N PHE A 179 27.66 0.36 -3.60
CA PHE A 179 26.71 0.14 -2.51
C PHE A 179 27.40 -0.04 -1.17
N TYR A 180 28.58 -0.67 -1.15
CA TYR A 180 29.35 -0.83 0.07
C TYR A 180 29.65 0.53 0.71
N THR A 181 30.27 1.45 -0.04
CA THR A 181 30.62 2.77 0.50
C THR A 181 29.37 3.60 0.79
N SER A 182 28.34 3.48 -0.07
CA SER A 182 27.07 4.17 0.10
C SER A 182 26.41 3.84 1.44
N ILE A 183 26.31 2.55 1.78
CA ILE A 183 25.70 2.09 3.04
C ILE A 183 26.50 2.57 4.23
N HIS A 184 27.84 2.43 4.22
CA HIS A 184 28.67 2.94 5.32
C HIS A 184 28.46 4.45 5.57
N GLU A 185 28.27 5.25 4.52
CA GLU A 185 27.97 6.67 4.65
C GLU A 185 26.55 6.91 5.17
N TYR A 186 25.55 6.16 4.72
CA TYR A 186 24.20 6.22 5.29
C TYR A 186 24.15 5.82 6.77
N LEU A 187 24.88 4.78 7.18
CA LEU A 187 24.97 4.37 8.58
C LEU A 187 25.64 5.45 9.44
N LYS A 188 26.68 6.10 8.91
CA LYS A 188 27.34 7.24 9.57
C LYS A 188 26.40 8.43 9.75
N PHE A 189 25.61 8.74 8.72
CA PHE A 189 24.57 9.77 8.79
C PHE A 189 23.48 9.43 9.81
N LEU A 190 22.99 8.18 9.80
CA LEU A 190 21.91 7.72 10.65
C LEU A 190 22.29 7.74 12.13
N LYS A 191 23.56 7.43 12.46
CA LYS A 191 24.10 7.55 13.82
C LYS A 191 23.92 8.95 14.42
N LYS A 192 24.02 10.02 13.62
CA LYS A 192 23.82 11.40 14.08
C LYS A 192 22.38 11.90 13.93
N LYS A 193 21.63 11.35 12.97
CA LYS A 193 20.23 11.75 12.68
C LYS A 193 19.29 10.53 12.72
N PRO A 194 19.07 9.92 13.90
CA PRO A 194 18.28 8.69 14.03
C PRO A 194 16.83 8.82 13.55
N LYS A 195 16.26 10.03 13.60
CA LYS A 195 14.91 10.32 13.09
C LYS A 195 14.76 10.11 11.57
N GLN A 196 15.86 9.99 10.83
CA GLN A 196 15.88 9.78 9.38
C GLN A 196 15.91 8.29 8.98
N LEU A 197 15.64 7.37 9.92
CA LEU A 197 15.61 5.92 9.69
C LEU A 197 14.83 5.54 8.44
N ASN A 198 13.60 6.03 8.29
CA ASN A 198 12.72 5.61 7.19
C ASN A 198 13.32 5.96 5.80
N ILE A 199 13.99 7.11 5.70
CA ILE A 199 14.63 7.53 4.44
C ILE A 199 15.84 6.64 4.11
N ILE A 200 16.63 6.28 5.12
CA ILE A 200 17.78 5.40 4.92
C ILE A 200 17.35 3.95 4.66
N SER A 201 16.36 3.46 5.42
CA SER A 201 15.80 2.11 5.24
C SER A 201 15.27 1.94 3.81
N SER A 202 14.39 2.83 3.34
CA SER A 202 13.87 2.78 1.96
C SER A 202 14.97 2.75 0.90
N LYS A 203 16.06 3.51 1.05
CA LYS A 203 17.20 3.49 0.11
C LYS A 203 17.91 2.15 0.09
N ILE A 204 18.18 1.57 1.26
CA ILE A 204 18.86 0.27 1.37
C ILE A 204 17.95 -0.86 0.86
N LEU A 205 16.64 -0.77 1.12
CA LEU A 205 15.67 -1.74 0.60
C LEU A 205 15.59 -1.68 -0.93
N ILE A 206 15.66 -0.50 -1.56
CA ILE A 206 15.72 -0.40 -3.03
C ILE A 206 16.99 -1.08 -3.58
N MET A 207 18.13 -0.90 -2.91
CA MET A 207 19.37 -1.58 -3.31
C MET A 207 19.27 -3.11 -3.24
N SER A 208 18.45 -3.63 -2.33
CA SER A 208 18.25 -5.06 -2.15
C SER A 208 17.21 -5.69 -3.10
N ASP A 209 16.61 -4.91 -4.01
CA ASP A 209 15.74 -5.47 -5.07
C ASP A 209 16.55 -6.34 -6.04
N ASP A 210 17.81 -6.01 -6.26
CA ASP A 210 18.76 -6.85 -6.97
C ASP A 210 19.45 -7.81 -5.99
N THR A 211 19.14 -9.10 -6.15
CA THR A 211 19.62 -10.17 -5.26
C THR A 211 21.14 -10.32 -5.26
N THR A 212 21.83 -9.87 -6.30
CA THR A 212 23.29 -9.90 -6.37
C THR A 212 23.95 -8.99 -5.33
N ASN A 213 23.24 -7.96 -4.87
CA ASN A 213 23.73 -7.00 -3.88
C ASN A 213 23.64 -7.52 -2.43
N PHE A 214 22.95 -8.64 -2.19
CA PHE A 214 22.71 -9.17 -0.85
C PHE A 214 23.99 -9.26 -0.01
N ASN A 215 25.04 -9.87 -0.56
CA ASN A 215 26.31 -10.07 0.14
C ASN A 215 27.03 -8.75 0.44
N ILE A 216 26.93 -7.77 -0.46
CA ILE A 216 27.55 -6.44 -0.28
C ILE A 216 26.86 -5.70 0.87
N ILE A 217 25.52 -5.66 0.85
CA ILE A 217 24.72 -5.01 1.88
C ILE A 217 24.99 -5.67 3.24
N LYS A 218 24.91 -7.00 3.30
CA LYS A 218 25.18 -7.77 4.53
C LYS A 218 26.59 -7.51 5.06
N LYS A 219 27.60 -7.50 4.19
CA LYS A 219 28.97 -7.19 4.57
C LYS A 219 29.10 -5.78 5.17
N SER A 220 28.47 -4.77 4.56
CA SER A 220 28.51 -3.39 5.10
C SER A 220 27.95 -3.28 6.51
N PHE A 221 26.85 -3.99 6.81
CA PHE A 221 26.32 -4.03 8.18
C PHE A 221 27.25 -4.78 9.14
N ASN A 222 27.76 -5.95 8.73
CA ASN A 222 28.69 -6.72 9.56
C ASN A 222 29.95 -5.92 9.91
N ASP A 223 30.57 -5.28 8.92
CA ASP A 223 31.76 -4.45 9.10
C ASP A 223 31.45 -3.22 9.98
N TYR A 224 30.23 -2.67 9.88
CA TYR A 224 29.79 -1.60 10.77
C TYR A 224 29.69 -2.08 12.23
N PHE A 225 29.05 -3.22 12.48
CA PHE A 225 28.83 -3.75 13.83
C PHE A 225 30.12 -4.26 14.48
N GLN A 226 31.04 -4.86 13.72
CA GLN A 226 32.37 -5.25 14.22
C GLN A 226 33.14 -4.06 14.80
N ASN A 227 33.02 -2.90 14.17
CA ASN A 227 33.74 -1.68 14.55
C ASN A 227 32.97 -0.79 15.55
N ASN A 228 31.72 -1.12 15.88
CA ASN A 228 30.87 -0.30 16.76
C ASN A 228 30.06 -1.20 17.71
N THR A 229 30.66 -1.59 18.83
CA THR A 229 30.13 -2.61 19.76
C THR A 229 29.11 -2.12 20.79
N SER A 230 28.39 -1.01 20.57
CA SER A 230 27.47 -0.44 21.58
C SER A 230 25.98 -0.56 21.25
N ALA A 231 25.16 -0.61 22.32
CA ALA A 231 23.69 -0.57 22.31
C ALA A 231 23.10 0.75 21.71
N GLU A 232 23.95 1.71 21.33
CA GLU A 232 23.56 2.96 20.67
C GLU A 232 23.12 2.77 19.21
N ASN A 233 23.25 1.55 18.66
CA ASN A 233 22.96 1.24 17.27
C ASN A 233 21.53 0.76 17.00
N LYS A 234 20.59 0.90 17.94
CA LYS A 234 19.20 0.41 17.80
C LYS A 234 18.58 0.74 16.44
N VAL A 235 18.70 2.00 16.01
CA VAL A 235 18.15 2.51 14.75
C VAL A 235 18.80 1.83 13.53
N ILE A 236 20.09 1.50 13.61
CA ILE A 236 20.82 0.81 12.54
C ILE A 236 20.46 -0.68 12.50
N ILE A 237 20.30 -1.30 13.67
CA ILE A 237 19.80 -2.68 13.78
C ILE A 237 18.41 -2.80 13.17
N HIS A 238 17.52 -1.81 13.37
CA HIS A 238 16.22 -1.78 12.72
C HIS A 238 16.33 -1.83 11.19
N VAL A 239 17.20 -1.01 10.60
CA VAL A 239 17.38 -1.02 9.13
C VAL A 239 17.95 -2.35 8.65
N PHE A 240 18.83 -2.98 9.43
CA PHE A 240 19.35 -4.29 9.08
C PHE A 240 18.26 -5.37 9.14
N ILE A 241 17.40 -5.32 10.17
CA ILE A 241 16.23 -6.19 10.30
C ILE A 241 15.28 -6.00 9.11
N ASP A 242 14.97 -4.76 8.71
CA ASP A 242 14.12 -4.48 7.54
C ASP A 242 14.68 -5.15 6.27
N PHE A 243 15.99 -5.02 6.05
CA PHE A 243 16.69 -5.67 4.93
C PHE A 243 16.62 -7.20 5.00
N LEU A 244 16.84 -7.78 6.19
CA LEU A 244 16.80 -9.23 6.37
C LEU A 244 15.38 -9.79 6.19
N LEU A 245 14.35 -9.09 6.67
CA LEU A 245 12.95 -9.46 6.43
C LEU A 245 12.60 -9.42 4.95
N LYS A 246 12.95 -8.33 4.24
CA LYS A 246 12.71 -8.21 2.79
C LYS A 246 13.38 -9.31 1.98
N THR A 247 14.56 -9.75 2.42
CA THR A 247 15.35 -10.80 1.77
C THR A 247 15.04 -12.20 2.31
N LYS A 248 13.98 -12.35 3.14
CA LYS A 248 13.52 -13.61 3.74
C LYS A 248 14.55 -14.33 4.62
N ASN A 249 15.50 -13.60 5.18
CA ASN A 249 16.51 -14.11 6.12
C ASN A 249 16.04 -13.99 7.58
N TYR A 250 14.95 -14.70 7.92
CA TYR A 250 14.24 -14.54 9.19
C TYR A 250 15.05 -14.93 10.42
N THR A 251 15.88 -15.98 10.31
CA THR A 251 16.73 -16.47 11.42
C THR A 251 17.75 -15.41 11.84
N GLU A 252 18.43 -14.80 10.87
CA GLU A 252 19.37 -13.72 11.15
C GLU A 252 18.64 -12.47 11.64
N ALA A 253 17.48 -12.16 11.08
CA ALA A 253 16.67 -11.03 11.55
C ALA A 253 16.28 -11.19 13.03
N LEU A 254 15.94 -12.41 13.44
CA LEU A 254 15.64 -12.76 14.84
C LEU A 254 16.88 -12.63 15.73
N ASN A 255 18.06 -13.06 15.27
CA ASN A 255 19.32 -12.87 16.01
C ASN A 255 19.58 -11.38 16.27
N GLN A 256 19.39 -10.53 15.26
CA GLN A 256 19.55 -9.09 15.39
C GLN A 256 18.48 -8.47 16.31
N LEU A 257 17.23 -8.93 16.24
CA LEU A 257 16.15 -8.53 17.14
C LEU A 257 16.49 -8.82 18.61
N ASN A 258 17.12 -9.98 18.86
CA ASN A 258 17.49 -10.41 20.22
C ASN A 258 18.52 -9.51 20.89
N LEU A 259 19.27 -8.71 20.11
CA LEU A 259 20.21 -7.71 20.62
C LEU A 259 19.51 -6.43 21.10
N LEU A 260 18.24 -6.23 20.74
CA LEU A 260 17.48 -5.03 21.09
C LEU A 260 16.84 -5.15 22.48
N PRO A 261 16.91 -4.09 23.30
CA PRO A 261 16.28 -4.09 24.61
C PRO A 261 14.75 -3.99 24.51
N LEU A 262 14.04 -4.41 25.57
CA LEU A 262 12.61 -4.23 25.78
C LEU A 262 12.37 -3.35 27.03
N LYS A 263 12.60 -2.05 26.93
CA LYS A 263 12.52 -1.10 28.06
C LYS A 263 11.29 -0.21 28.02
N ASN A 264 10.97 0.32 26.85
CA ASN A 264 9.87 1.29 26.67
C ASN A 264 8.84 0.80 25.64
N GLU A 265 7.70 1.48 25.56
CA GLU A 265 6.61 1.10 24.63
C GLU A 265 7.05 0.99 23.17
N ASN A 266 7.96 1.84 22.70
CA ASN A 266 8.44 1.80 21.32
C ASN A 266 9.27 0.55 21.04
N ASP A 267 10.00 0.04 22.04
CA ASP A 267 10.75 -1.21 21.94
C ASP A 267 9.78 -2.39 21.74
N TYR A 268 8.76 -2.49 22.61
CA TYR A 268 7.72 -3.51 22.52
C TYR A 268 6.96 -3.42 21.19
N GLN A 269 6.55 -2.22 20.79
CA GLN A 269 5.82 -2.00 19.55
C GLN A 269 6.63 -2.40 18.32
N PHE A 270 7.94 -2.16 18.32
CA PHE A 270 8.81 -2.60 17.23
C PHE A 270 8.90 -4.13 17.15
N GLN A 271 9.14 -4.82 18.27
CA GLN A 271 9.23 -6.29 18.25
C GLN A 271 7.88 -6.96 17.93
N MET A 272 6.76 -6.35 18.34
CA MET A 272 5.42 -6.80 17.91
C MET A 272 5.23 -6.64 16.41
N ASN A 273 5.61 -5.50 15.83
CA ASN A 273 5.53 -5.30 14.39
C ASN A 273 6.41 -6.30 13.62
N PHE A 274 7.58 -6.64 14.17
CA PHE A 274 8.42 -7.70 13.62
C PHE A 274 7.70 -9.06 13.63
N ALA A 275 7.05 -9.42 14.74
CA ALA A 275 6.26 -10.64 14.84
C ALA A 275 5.04 -10.62 13.88
N ASP A 276 4.35 -9.49 13.75
CA ASP A 276 3.25 -9.30 12.80
C ASP A 276 3.74 -9.52 11.35
N ASN A 277 4.91 -8.97 10.99
CA ASN A 277 5.50 -9.15 9.66
C ASN A 277 5.85 -10.62 9.39
N LEU A 278 6.45 -11.32 10.36
CA LEU A 278 6.71 -12.76 10.24
C LEU A 278 5.43 -13.56 10.05
N ARG A 279 4.36 -13.22 10.79
CA ARG A 279 3.06 -13.88 10.66
C ARG A 279 2.49 -13.67 9.26
N ASN A 280 2.51 -12.44 8.75
CA ASN A 280 2.04 -12.11 7.40
C ASN A 280 2.83 -12.86 6.30
N GLU A 281 4.13 -13.10 6.52
CA GLU A 281 4.99 -13.92 5.64
C GLU A 281 4.87 -15.43 5.87
N LYS A 282 3.93 -15.88 6.73
CA LYS A 282 3.66 -17.29 7.09
C LYS A 282 4.75 -17.99 7.89
N GLU A 283 5.67 -17.24 8.49
CA GLU A 283 6.65 -17.71 9.48
C GLU A 283 6.03 -17.75 10.88
N ILE A 284 4.94 -18.52 11.04
CA ILE A 284 4.06 -18.49 12.21
C ILE A 284 4.80 -18.89 13.50
N GLU A 285 5.62 -19.94 13.47
CA GLU A 285 6.34 -20.40 14.66
C GLU A 285 7.34 -19.35 15.18
N THR A 286 8.06 -18.70 14.25
CA THR A 286 9.02 -17.66 14.61
C THR A 286 8.29 -16.42 15.15
N SER A 287 7.14 -16.05 14.56
CA SER A 287 6.29 -14.98 15.07
C SER A 287 5.83 -15.26 16.51
N MET A 288 5.34 -16.47 16.78
CA MET A 288 4.90 -16.89 18.11
C MET A 288 6.04 -16.88 19.13
N MET A 289 7.24 -17.30 18.74
CA MET A 289 8.44 -17.21 19.59
C MET A 289 8.78 -15.77 19.98
N VAL A 290 8.61 -14.81 19.08
CA VAL A 290 8.82 -13.39 19.39
C VAL A 290 7.75 -12.89 20.36
N TYR A 291 6.47 -13.20 20.11
CA TYR A 291 5.41 -12.80 21.03
C TYR A 291 5.52 -13.43 22.41
N SER A 292 5.94 -14.70 22.52
CA SER A 292 6.12 -15.36 23.82
C SER A 292 7.21 -14.68 24.64
N LYS A 293 8.32 -14.30 24.01
CA LYS A 293 9.41 -13.52 24.63
C LYS A 293 8.94 -12.15 25.09
N ILE A 294 8.14 -11.47 24.27
CA ILE A 294 7.52 -10.18 24.65
C ILE A 294 6.61 -10.36 25.87
N LEU A 295 5.76 -11.39 25.86
CA LEU A 295 4.81 -11.66 26.94
C LEU A 295 5.54 -12.00 28.25
N GLU A 296 6.62 -12.77 28.20
CA GLU A 296 7.47 -13.07 29.35
C GLU A 296 8.12 -11.79 29.91
N SER A 297 8.66 -10.94 29.04
CA SER A 297 9.22 -9.64 29.44
C SER A 297 8.19 -8.72 30.11
N LEU A 298 6.94 -8.71 29.62
CA LEU A 298 5.84 -7.94 30.23
C LEU A 298 5.41 -8.49 31.59
N LYS A 299 5.52 -9.80 31.84
CA LYS A 299 5.21 -10.39 33.17
C LYS A 299 6.24 -10.02 34.23
N ASN A 300 7.49 -9.82 33.83
CA ASN A 300 8.58 -9.47 34.74
C ASN A 300 8.52 -8.00 35.15
N LYS A 301 9.21 -7.64 36.24
CA LYS A 301 9.26 -6.26 36.77
C LYS A 301 9.74 -5.31 35.66
N ASN A 302 8.85 -4.46 35.19
CA ASN A 302 9.09 -3.48 34.14
C ASN A 302 8.81 -2.06 34.63
N GLU A 303 9.34 -1.07 33.90
CA GLU A 303 9.19 0.37 34.21
C GLU A 303 7.93 0.98 33.58
N LEU A 304 7.07 0.16 32.97
CA LEU A 304 5.86 0.64 32.28
C LEU A 304 4.78 0.98 33.31
N ASN A 305 3.96 1.97 32.99
CA ASN A 305 2.74 2.22 33.75
C ASN A 305 1.72 1.09 33.50
N GLU A 306 0.76 0.95 34.42
CA GLU A 306 -0.25 -0.12 34.39
C GLU A 306 -1.10 -0.12 33.10
N LYS A 307 -1.47 1.07 32.60
CA LYS A 307 -2.26 1.22 31.37
C LYS A 307 -1.50 0.70 30.14
N SER A 308 -0.23 1.07 30.03
CA SER A 308 0.66 0.66 28.95
C SER A 308 0.98 -0.83 29.01
N LEU A 309 1.23 -1.34 30.21
CA LEU A 309 1.42 -2.76 30.47
C LEU A 309 0.20 -3.58 30.04
N SER A 310 -0.99 -3.15 30.46
CA SER A 310 -2.26 -3.77 30.07
C SER A 310 -2.44 -3.75 28.55
N LYS A 311 -2.30 -2.58 27.91
CA LYS A 311 -2.44 -2.43 26.45
C LYS A 311 -1.46 -3.32 25.67
N LEU A 312 -0.19 -3.34 26.04
CA LEU A 312 0.83 -4.16 25.37
C LEU A 312 0.60 -5.65 25.59
N THR A 313 0.19 -6.04 26.80
CA THR A 313 -0.18 -7.44 27.09
C THR A 313 -1.35 -7.88 26.22
N ALA A 314 -2.37 -7.03 26.07
CA ALA A 314 -3.55 -7.28 25.24
C ALA A 314 -3.14 -7.51 23.79
N LYS A 315 -2.34 -6.59 23.26
CA LYS A 315 -1.86 -6.65 21.87
C LYS A 315 -0.98 -7.87 21.62
N THR A 316 -0.14 -8.25 22.57
CA THR A 316 0.70 -9.45 22.49
C THR A 316 -0.14 -10.71 22.43
N LEU A 317 -1.06 -10.88 23.39
CA LEU A 317 -1.96 -12.03 23.45
C LEU A 317 -2.84 -12.11 22.19
N TYR A 318 -3.31 -10.97 21.70
CA TYR A 318 -4.06 -10.90 20.45
C TYR A 318 -3.22 -11.35 19.25
N GLY A 319 -1.96 -10.92 19.16
CA GLY A 319 -1.03 -11.37 18.12
C GLY A 319 -0.72 -12.87 18.18
N ILE A 320 -0.59 -13.44 19.38
CA ILE A 320 -0.48 -14.89 19.61
C ILE A 320 -1.74 -15.59 19.13
N ALA A 321 -2.92 -15.13 19.56
CA ALA A 321 -4.19 -15.74 19.19
C ALA A 321 -4.41 -15.73 17.67
N LEU A 322 -4.11 -14.61 16.99
CA LEU A 322 -4.12 -14.54 15.52
C LEU A 322 -3.15 -15.53 14.88
N SER A 323 -1.98 -15.75 15.48
CA SER A 323 -1.00 -16.73 14.97
C SER A 323 -1.54 -18.16 15.07
N TYR A 324 -2.24 -18.50 16.16
CA TYR A 324 -2.94 -19.77 16.31
C TYR A 324 -4.09 -19.93 15.32
N GLU A 325 -4.89 -18.88 15.12
CA GLU A 325 -5.95 -18.88 14.09
C GLU A 325 -5.37 -19.08 12.69
N GLU A 326 -4.21 -18.51 12.37
CA GLU A 326 -3.55 -18.76 11.09
C GLU A 326 -3.07 -20.20 10.94
N LYS A 327 -2.70 -20.90 12.02
CA LYS A 327 -2.45 -22.35 11.97
C LYS A 327 -3.72 -23.15 11.67
N MET A 328 -4.90 -22.61 12.01
CA MET A 328 -6.19 -23.19 11.64
C MET A 328 -6.63 -22.83 10.21
N GLN A 329 -5.98 -21.91 9.52
CA GLN A 329 -6.29 -21.65 8.12
C GLN A 329 -5.26 -22.41 7.28
N PRO A 330 -5.62 -23.50 6.57
CA PRO A 330 -4.66 -24.12 5.68
C PRO A 330 -4.16 -23.09 4.69
N ASN A 331 -2.86 -23.15 4.43
CA ASN A 331 -2.13 -22.31 3.49
C ASN A 331 -2.99 -22.00 2.27
N ASN A 332 -3.51 -20.77 2.22
CA ASN A 332 -4.21 -20.13 1.11
C ASN A 332 -4.83 -21.13 0.13
N GLU A 333 -6.13 -21.42 0.26
CA GLU A 333 -6.90 -21.74 -0.94
C GLU A 333 -6.69 -20.55 -1.90
N MET A 334 -5.75 -20.70 -2.84
CA MET A 334 -5.54 -19.72 -3.89
C MET A 334 -6.91 -19.52 -4.53
N LYS A 335 -7.38 -18.28 -4.51
CA LYS A 335 -8.67 -17.92 -5.10
C LYS A 335 -8.76 -18.54 -6.49
N SER A 336 -9.87 -19.23 -6.74
CA SER A 336 -10.17 -19.80 -8.05
C SER A 336 -10.05 -18.70 -9.10
N ILE A 337 -9.31 -18.95 -10.17
CA ILE A 337 -9.15 -18.07 -11.33
C ILE A 337 -10.52 -17.88 -11.98
N SER A 338 -11.32 -18.94 -12.01
CA SER A 338 -12.62 -18.98 -12.67
C SER A 338 -13.78 -19.19 -11.72
N GLY A 339 -14.96 -18.78 -12.16
CA GLY A 339 -16.22 -18.86 -11.43
C GLY A 339 -17.28 -18.06 -12.15
N PHE A 340 -18.56 -18.45 -12.04
CA PHE A 340 -19.63 -17.78 -12.79
C PHE A 340 -19.89 -16.34 -12.34
N PHE A 341 -19.26 -15.88 -11.23
CA PHE A 341 -18.93 -14.48 -10.90
C PHE A 341 -17.78 -14.48 -9.87
N ALA A 342 -16.55 -14.72 -10.33
CA ALA A 342 -15.39 -14.88 -9.44
C ALA A 342 -15.19 -13.64 -8.55
N ASN A 343 -15.14 -13.83 -7.23
CA ASN A 343 -15.03 -12.79 -6.19
C ASN A 343 -16.26 -11.87 -6.00
N ASN A 344 -17.43 -12.20 -6.57
CA ASN A 344 -18.65 -11.43 -6.31
C ASN A 344 -19.25 -11.76 -4.94
N PHE A 345 -19.60 -10.73 -4.17
CA PHE A 345 -20.14 -10.81 -2.81
C PHE A 345 -21.41 -11.69 -2.68
N PHE A 346 -22.28 -11.70 -3.70
CA PHE A 346 -23.55 -12.41 -3.68
C PHE A 346 -23.42 -13.90 -4.05
N PHE A 347 -22.40 -14.27 -4.83
CA PHE A 347 -22.20 -15.62 -5.36
C PHE A 347 -21.04 -16.38 -4.74
N GLN A 348 -20.39 -15.80 -3.72
CA GLN A 348 -19.29 -16.41 -3.01
C GLN A 348 -19.71 -17.73 -2.35
N LEU A 349 -18.95 -18.79 -2.62
CA LEU A 349 -19.19 -20.11 -2.05
C LEU A 349 -18.75 -20.11 -0.57
N SER A 350 -19.72 -20.19 0.34
CA SER A 350 -19.47 -20.24 1.79
C SER A 350 -19.50 -21.69 2.30
N ILE A 351 -18.71 -22.57 1.68
CA ILE A 351 -18.52 -23.93 2.23
C ILE A 351 -17.40 -23.85 3.25
N LEU A 352 -17.74 -24.03 4.52
CA LEU A 352 -16.77 -24.32 5.56
C LEU A 352 -16.71 -25.83 5.65
N ILE A 353 -15.86 -26.45 4.82
CA ILE A 353 -15.58 -27.87 5.02
C ILE A 353 -14.97 -27.98 6.40
N ASN A 354 -15.51 -28.90 7.17
CA ASN A 354 -15.06 -29.24 8.50
C ASN A 354 -13.64 -29.80 8.39
N GLN A 355 -12.67 -28.91 8.19
CA GLN A 355 -11.26 -29.22 8.18
C GLN A 355 -10.97 -29.76 9.57
N LYS A 356 -10.45 -30.99 9.63
CA LYS A 356 -10.21 -31.70 10.89
C LYS A 356 -9.08 -30.98 11.64
N PHE A 357 -9.39 -29.88 12.32
CA PHE A 357 -8.48 -29.27 13.28
C PHE A 357 -8.43 -30.15 14.52
N SER A 358 -7.24 -30.28 15.10
CA SER A 358 -7.12 -30.88 16.43
C SER A 358 -7.95 -30.06 17.41
N THR A 359 -8.77 -30.73 18.21
CA THR A 359 -9.51 -30.10 19.32
C THR A 359 -8.61 -29.32 20.26
N GLU A 360 -7.36 -29.76 20.42
CA GLU A 360 -6.30 -29.07 21.16
C GLU A 360 -6.03 -27.65 20.62
N LEU A 361 -5.72 -27.50 19.33
CA LEU A 361 -5.49 -26.19 18.70
C LEU A 361 -6.69 -25.25 18.83
N ILE A 362 -7.92 -25.77 18.72
CA ILE A 362 -9.16 -25.02 18.95
C ILE A 362 -9.22 -24.49 20.39
N ASN A 363 -9.00 -25.37 21.35
CA ASN A 363 -9.04 -25.02 22.77
C ASN A 363 -7.91 -24.04 23.14
N GLU A 364 -6.69 -24.22 22.61
CA GLU A 364 -5.58 -23.30 22.82
C GLU A 364 -5.91 -21.90 22.31
N THR A 365 -6.54 -21.80 21.13
CA THR A 365 -6.94 -20.51 20.55
C THR A 365 -7.99 -19.81 21.40
N PHE A 366 -9.03 -20.53 21.85
CA PHE A 366 -10.02 -19.99 22.78
C PHE A 366 -9.38 -19.55 24.10
N ASN A 367 -8.49 -20.36 24.69
CA ASN A 367 -7.79 -20.02 25.93
C ASN A 367 -6.97 -18.72 25.80
N MET A 368 -6.36 -18.47 24.63
CA MET A 368 -5.63 -17.24 24.38
C MET A 368 -6.57 -16.02 24.35
N TYR A 369 -7.73 -16.12 23.69
CA TYR A 369 -8.71 -15.04 23.70
C TYR A 369 -9.36 -14.85 25.08
N ASP A 370 -9.68 -15.92 25.80
CA ASP A 370 -10.22 -15.84 27.16
C ASP A 370 -9.20 -15.22 28.13
N SER A 371 -7.90 -15.45 27.91
CA SER A 371 -6.84 -14.77 28.67
C SER A 371 -6.83 -13.25 28.46
N ILE A 372 -7.27 -12.76 27.30
CA ILE A 372 -7.44 -11.33 27.05
C ILE A 372 -8.64 -10.80 27.84
N LEU A 373 -9.75 -11.53 27.82
CA LEU A 373 -11.00 -11.13 28.47
C LEU A 373 -10.90 -11.13 30.00
N THR A 374 -10.29 -12.16 30.60
CA THR A 374 -10.15 -12.30 32.06
C THR A 374 -9.26 -11.24 32.69
N ARG A 375 -8.29 -10.71 31.94
CA ARG A 375 -7.34 -9.71 32.43
C ARG A 375 -7.82 -8.28 32.22
N MET A 376 -8.92 -8.06 31.50
CA MET A 376 -9.26 -6.75 30.96
C MET A 376 -10.77 -6.52 30.85
N ASN A 377 -11.31 -5.81 31.83
CA ASN A 377 -12.65 -5.23 31.73
C ASN A 377 -12.48 -3.84 31.08
N GLU A 378 -13.04 -3.63 29.88
CA GLU A 378 -13.24 -2.31 29.23
C GLU A 378 -12.08 -1.68 28.41
N ASN A 379 -11.59 -2.34 27.35
CA ASN A 379 -10.76 -1.70 26.31
C ASN A 379 -11.09 -2.24 24.90
N ASP A 380 -10.66 -1.56 23.83
CA ASP A 380 -10.93 -1.94 22.42
C ASP A 380 -10.59 -3.41 22.07
N PHE A 381 -9.57 -3.96 22.74
CA PHE A 381 -9.15 -5.35 22.54
C PHE A 381 -10.14 -6.39 23.06
N SER A 382 -10.98 -6.07 24.06
CA SER A 382 -12.02 -6.99 24.51
C SER A 382 -13.11 -7.15 23.43
N SER A 383 -13.48 -6.06 22.75
CA SER A 383 -14.39 -6.10 21.62
C SER A 383 -13.81 -6.90 20.44
N GLN A 384 -12.52 -6.74 20.14
CA GLN A 384 -11.83 -7.54 19.12
C GLN A 384 -11.76 -9.02 19.49
N ALA A 385 -11.40 -9.34 20.74
CA ALA A 385 -11.34 -10.72 21.22
C ALA A 385 -12.71 -11.39 21.17
N HIS A 386 -13.76 -10.72 21.65
CA HIS A 386 -15.13 -11.22 21.54
C HIS A 386 -15.56 -11.44 20.09
N PHE A 387 -15.19 -10.54 19.17
CA PHE A 387 -15.48 -10.70 17.75
C PHE A 387 -14.79 -11.93 17.16
N ARG A 388 -13.50 -12.15 17.46
CA ARG A 388 -12.75 -13.34 17.00
C ARG A 388 -13.30 -14.64 17.59
N ILE A 389 -13.57 -14.67 18.89
CA ILE A 389 -14.26 -15.80 19.55
C ILE A 389 -15.59 -16.10 18.83
N ALA A 390 -16.35 -15.07 18.48
CA ALA A 390 -17.62 -15.25 17.77
C ALA A 390 -17.44 -15.82 16.35
N GLU A 391 -16.42 -15.37 15.61
CA GLU A 391 -16.06 -15.95 14.29
C GLU A 391 -15.64 -17.42 14.44
N LEU A 392 -14.82 -17.77 15.43
CA LEU A 392 -14.44 -19.17 15.69
C LEU A 392 -15.65 -20.02 16.05
N LYS A 393 -16.53 -19.53 16.92
CA LYS A 393 -17.76 -20.24 17.27
C LYS A 393 -18.69 -20.42 16.09
N TYR A 394 -18.81 -19.40 15.25
CA TYR A 394 -19.68 -19.44 14.08
C TYR A 394 -19.13 -20.36 12.99
N LEU A 395 -17.87 -20.15 12.60
CA LEU A 395 -17.30 -20.76 11.40
C LEU A 395 -16.66 -22.12 11.66
N ILE A 396 -16.18 -22.38 12.88
CA ILE A 396 -15.48 -23.62 13.23
C ILE A 396 -16.39 -24.52 14.05
N THR A 397 -16.81 -24.08 15.25
CA THR A 397 -17.56 -24.96 16.17
C THR A 397 -19.06 -25.01 15.90
N HIS A 398 -19.58 -24.19 14.98
CA HIS A 398 -21.00 -24.06 14.66
C HIS A 398 -21.90 -23.82 15.90
N ASP A 399 -21.34 -23.20 16.94
CA ASP A 399 -22.07 -22.77 18.15
C ASP A 399 -22.75 -21.42 17.86
N PHE A 400 -23.90 -21.46 17.17
CA PHE A 400 -24.61 -20.25 16.76
C PHE A 400 -25.05 -19.38 17.95
N GLU A 401 -25.51 -19.99 19.05
CA GLU A 401 -25.94 -19.24 20.23
C GLU A 401 -24.76 -18.58 20.93
N GLY A 402 -23.66 -19.30 21.13
CA GLY A 402 -22.44 -18.76 21.70
C GLY A 402 -21.79 -17.72 20.79
N ALA A 403 -21.85 -17.88 19.47
CA ALA A 403 -21.39 -16.89 18.51
C ALA A 403 -22.20 -15.59 18.61
N ILE A 404 -23.54 -15.66 18.61
CA ILE A 404 -24.40 -14.47 18.78
C ILE A 404 -24.11 -13.78 20.12
N LYS A 405 -23.97 -14.54 21.22
CA LYS A 405 -23.61 -13.97 22.53
C LYS A 405 -22.28 -13.23 22.46
N SER A 406 -21.26 -13.84 21.86
CA SER A 406 -19.94 -13.23 21.70
C SER A 406 -19.95 -12.01 20.77
N TYR A 407 -20.69 -12.02 19.65
CA TYR A 407 -20.85 -10.82 18.80
C TYR A 407 -21.58 -9.69 19.53
N LYS A 408 -22.61 -9.99 20.33
CA LYS A 408 -23.27 -8.99 21.17
C LYS A 408 -22.30 -8.35 22.17
N SER A 409 -21.44 -9.15 22.81
CA SER A 409 -20.37 -8.64 23.68
C SER A 409 -19.30 -7.85 22.91
N ALA A 410 -19.03 -8.20 21.66
CA ALA A 410 -18.14 -7.44 20.78
C ALA A 410 -18.73 -6.09 20.32
N SER A 411 -20.05 -5.96 20.31
CA SER A 411 -20.80 -4.84 19.74
C SER A 411 -20.77 -3.59 20.63
N ASN A 412 -19.56 -3.06 20.87
CA ASN A 412 -19.34 -1.83 21.60
C ASN A 412 -19.55 -0.61 20.69
N LYS A 413 -20.53 0.24 21.03
CA LYS A 413 -20.87 1.46 20.26
C LYS A 413 -19.75 2.49 20.20
N ASN A 414 -18.72 2.39 21.02
CA ASN A 414 -17.56 3.29 20.93
C ASN A 414 -16.64 2.94 19.76
N ILE A 415 -16.74 1.71 19.22
CA ILE A 415 -15.91 1.22 18.11
C ILE A 415 -16.82 0.92 16.92
N ARG A 416 -17.13 1.95 16.12
CA ARG A 416 -18.11 1.88 15.01
C ARG A 416 -17.92 0.70 14.08
N ASP A 417 -16.67 0.43 13.68
CA ASP A 417 -16.33 -0.65 12.74
C ASP A 417 -16.66 -2.04 13.31
N ILE A 418 -16.26 -2.32 14.55
CA ILE A 418 -16.55 -3.60 15.22
C ILE A 418 -18.06 -3.70 15.51
N TYR A 419 -18.71 -2.60 15.90
CA TYR A 419 -20.15 -2.57 16.11
C TYR A 419 -20.92 -2.96 14.84
N LEU A 420 -20.60 -2.34 13.70
CA LEU A 420 -21.22 -2.66 12.42
C LEU A 420 -20.96 -4.12 12.02
N LYS A 421 -19.68 -4.54 12.02
CA LYS A 421 -19.29 -5.91 11.64
C LYS A 421 -19.98 -6.96 12.51
N SER A 422 -20.02 -6.77 13.82
CA SER A 422 -20.66 -7.69 14.76
C SER A 422 -22.15 -7.82 14.48
N ASN A 423 -22.85 -6.71 14.23
CA ASN A 423 -24.29 -6.74 13.94
C ASN A 423 -24.60 -7.39 12.58
N LEU A 424 -23.80 -7.12 11.54
CA LEU A 424 -23.91 -7.81 10.25
C LEU A 424 -23.69 -9.32 10.42
N ARG A 425 -22.69 -9.72 11.22
CA ARG A 425 -22.42 -11.13 11.51
C ARG A 425 -23.52 -11.81 12.32
N ILE A 426 -24.16 -11.13 13.26
CA ILE A 426 -25.34 -11.70 13.94
C ILE A 426 -26.45 -12.02 12.91
N SER A 427 -26.67 -11.14 11.93
CA SER A 427 -27.62 -11.41 10.85
C SER A 427 -27.17 -12.62 9.99
N ASP A 428 -25.87 -12.77 9.70
CA ASP A 428 -25.33 -13.96 9.04
C ASP A 428 -25.58 -15.22 9.86
N VAL A 429 -25.29 -15.22 11.16
CA VAL A 429 -25.49 -16.38 12.05
C VAL A 429 -26.97 -16.75 12.11
N ASN A 430 -27.88 -15.78 12.27
CA ASN A 430 -29.32 -16.03 12.26
C ASN A 430 -29.78 -16.67 10.95
N PHE A 431 -29.29 -16.18 9.82
CA PHE A 431 -29.59 -16.76 8.51
C PHE A 431 -29.12 -18.21 8.41
N SER A 432 -27.88 -18.47 8.82
CA SER A 432 -27.27 -19.80 8.80
C SER A 432 -27.96 -20.79 9.75
N ALA A 433 -28.42 -20.30 10.91
CA ALA A 433 -29.23 -21.06 11.86
C ALA A 433 -30.67 -21.34 11.38
N GLY A 434 -31.06 -20.84 10.20
CA GLY A 434 -32.42 -21.00 9.65
C GLY A 434 -33.43 -19.96 10.12
N LYS A 435 -33.03 -19.01 10.97
CA LYS A 435 -33.86 -17.90 11.47
C LYS A 435 -33.84 -16.73 10.49
N ILE A 436 -34.33 -16.98 9.27
CA ILE A 436 -34.21 -16.05 8.13
C ILE A 436 -34.97 -14.74 8.39
N ASP A 437 -36.18 -14.83 8.94
CA ASP A 437 -36.97 -13.64 9.21
C ASP A 437 -36.34 -12.77 10.30
N GLU A 438 -35.75 -13.38 11.34
CA GLU A 438 -34.98 -12.64 12.36
C GLU A 438 -33.75 -11.94 11.76
N SER A 439 -33.06 -12.61 10.83
CA SER A 439 -31.90 -12.06 10.10
C SER A 439 -32.27 -10.83 9.26
N ILE A 440 -33.39 -10.90 8.53
CA ILE A 440 -33.91 -9.80 7.69
C ILE A 440 -34.39 -8.64 8.57
N PHE A 441 -35.25 -8.93 9.55
CA PHE A 441 -35.81 -7.93 10.47
C PHE A 441 -34.72 -7.15 11.21
N GLN A 442 -33.63 -7.83 11.61
CA GLN A 442 -32.50 -7.16 12.22
C GLN A 442 -31.84 -6.12 11.30
N LEU A 443 -31.59 -6.48 10.03
CA LEU A 443 -30.96 -5.57 9.07
C LEU A 443 -31.88 -4.39 8.73
N GLU A 444 -33.19 -4.60 8.66
CA GLU A 444 -34.19 -3.53 8.47
C GLU A 444 -34.17 -2.54 9.64
N ASN A 445 -34.20 -3.03 10.88
CA ASN A 445 -34.07 -2.17 12.06
C ASN A 445 -32.73 -1.41 12.09
N MET A 446 -31.65 -2.01 11.59
CA MET A 446 -30.36 -1.33 11.46
C MET A 446 -30.41 -0.19 10.45
N LEU A 447 -31.17 -0.31 9.34
CA LEU A 447 -31.33 0.77 8.36
C LEU A 447 -32.10 1.97 8.92
N GLU A 448 -33.07 1.72 9.80
CA GLU A 448 -33.85 2.77 10.47
C GLU A 448 -33.06 3.48 11.59
N ASN A 449 -32.07 2.80 12.17
CA ASN A 449 -31.27 3.33 13.26
C ASN A 449 -30.43 4.55 12.84
N SER A 450 -30.58 5.66 13.56
CA SER A 450 -29.86 6.92 13.31
C SER A 450 -28.37 6.88 13.66
N TYR A 451 -27.92 5.84 14.37
CA TYR A 451 -26.50 5.66 14.71
C TYR A 451 -25.63 5.44 13.47
N PHE A 452 -26.14 4.72 12.46
CA PHE A 452 -25.37 4.38 11.25
C PHE A 452 -25.36 5.55 10.27
N ASN A 453 -24.18 5.84 9.71
CA ASN A 453 -24.03 6.85 8.67
C ASN A 453 -24.45 6.29 7.29
N ASN A 454 -24.46 7.14 6.26
CA ASN A 454 -24.92 6.74 4.93
C ASN A 454 -24.12 5.57 4.33
N GLN A 455 -22.79 5.57 4.44
CA GLN A 455 -21.93 4.50 3.91
C GLN A 455 -22.16 3.17 4.64
N GLU A 456 -22.35 3.22 5.96
CA GLU A 456 -22.67 2.04 6.75
C GLU A 456 -24.07 1.50 6.40
N LYS A 457 -25.05 2.38 6.16
CA LYS A 457 -26.39 2.01 5.69
C LYS A 457 -26.37 1.41 4.29
N GLU A 458 -25.51 1.89 3.39
CA GLU A 458 -25.27 1.26 2.09
C GLU A 458 -24.83 -0.20 2.26
N LEU A 459 -23.84 -0.47 3.13
CA LEU A 459 -23.37 -1.82 3.39
C LEU A 459 -24.45 -2.71 4.04
N ILE A 460 -25.23 -2.17 4.97
CA ILE A 460 -26.37 -2.87 5.58
C ILE A 460 -27.40 -3.24 4.50
N LYS A 461 -27.72 -2.30 3.60
CA LYS A 461 -28.66 -2.52 2.50
C LYS A 461 -28.15 -3.58 1.52
N ILE A 462 -26.85 -3.62 1.22
CA ILE A 462 -26.23 -4.66 0.39
C ILE A 462 -26.37 -6.05 1.04
N ASN A 463 -26.15 -6.16 2.34
CA ASN A 463 -26.37 -7.41 3.07
C ASN A 463 -27.85 -7.81 3.06
N LEU A 464 -28.76 -6.85 3.23
CA LEU A 464 -30.20 -7.08 3.17
C LEU A 464 -30.64 -7.58 1.79
N ILE A 465 -30.12 -7.01 0.70
CA ILE A 465 -30.31 -7.49 -0.68
C ILE A 465 -29.90 -8.96 -0.78
N LYS A 466 -28.73 -9.33 -0.25
CA LYS A 466 -28.27 -10.73 -0.25
C LYS A 466 -29.25 -11.66 0.48
N LYS A 467 -29.78 -11.25 1.64
CA LYS A 467 -30.77 -12.06 2.38
C LYS A 467 -32.08 -12.21 1.59
N TYR A 468 -32.56 -11.14 0.96
CA TYR A 468 -33.75 -11.18 0.13
C TYR A 468 -33.58 -12.08 -1.10
N PHE A 469 -32.45 -11.94 -1.79
CA PHE A 469 -32.08 -12.77 -2.93
C PHE A 469 -32.05 -14.26 -2.58
N LEU A 470 -31.31 -14.65 -1.55
CA LEU A 470 -31.21 -16.04 -1.11
C LEU A 470 -32.54 -16.58 -0.58
N ASN A 471 -33.43 -15.73 -0.07
CA ASN A 471 -34.77 -16.14 0.35
C ASN A 471 -35.79 -16.16 -0.80
N GLY A 472 -35.37 -15.97 -2.06
CA GLY A 472 -36.23 -16.01 -3.24
C GLY A 472 -37.16 -14.80 -3.40
N LYS A 473 -36.99 -13.74 -2.58
CA LYS A 473 -37.76 -12.48 -2.68
C LYS A 473 -37.14 -11.57 -3.75
N LEU A 474 -37.17 -12.03 -5.00
CA LEU A 474 -36.39 -11.49 -6.11
C LEU A 474 -36.83 -10.10 -6.56
N GLU A 475 -38.13 -9.81 -6.56
CA GLU A 475 -38.65 -8.47 -6.90
C GLU A 475 -38.21 -7.42 -5.87
N THR A 476 -38.35 -7.74 -4.58
CA THR A 476 -37.86 -6.90 -3.47
C THR A 476 -36.36 -6.67 -3.59
N SER A 477 -35.59 -7.73 -3.83
CA SER A 477 -34.14 -7.64 -4.05
C SER A 477 -33.82 -6.71 -5.24
N ASN A 478 -34.49 -6.87 -6.37
CA ASN A 478 -34.24 -6.08 -7.58
C ASN A 478 -34.58 -4.58 -7.40
N ASN A 479 -35.66 -4.29 -6.67
CA ASN A 479 -36.03 -2.91 -6.33
C ASN A 479 -34.97 -2.26 -5.45
N LEU A 480 -34.54 -2.95 -4.39
CA LEU A 480 -33.48 -2.45 -3.49
C LEU A 480 -32.15 -2.25 -4.22
N ILE A 481 -31.79 -3.14 -5.17
CA ILE A 481 -30.60 -2.98 -6.02
C ILE A 481 -30.72 -1.71 -6.87
N SER A 482 -31.88 -1.48 -7.48
CA SER A 482 -32.11 -0.30 -8.32
C SER A 482 -32.04 1.00 -7.49
N GLU A 483 -32.58 1.00 -6.28
CA GLU A 483 -32.46 2.14 -5.37
C GLU A 483 -31.01 2.42 -4.95
N ILE A 484 -30.24 1.38 -4.56
CA ILE A 484 -28.87 1.60 -4.09
C ILE A 484 -27.94 2.03 -5.22
N LEU A 485 -28.11 1.52 -6.44
CA LEU A 485 -27.32 1.91 -7.62
C LEU A 485 -27.48 3.40 -7.98
N LEU A 486 -28.58 4.04 -7.58
CA LEU A 486 -28.77 5.49 -7.72
C LEU A 486 -28.01 6.31 -6.67
N LEU A 487 -27.64 5.68 -5.55
CA LEU A 487 -27.01 6.33 -4.39
C LEU A 487 -25.49 6.16 -4.39
N ILE A 488 -25.00 4.95 -4.72
CA ILE A 488 -23.57 4.63 -4.67
C ILE A 488 -22.85 5.11 -5.94
N LYS A 489 -21.57 5.42 -5.80
CA LYS A 489 -20.71 5.78 -6.94
C LYS A 489 -20.16 4.55 -7.64
N TYR A 490 -19.69 4.71 -8.88
CA TYR A 490 -19.08 3.63 -9.67
C TYR A 490 -17.75 3.14 -9.08
N GLU A 491 -17.08 3.92 -8.22
CA GLU A 491 -15.88 3.48 -7.50
C GLU A 491 -16.19 2.61 -6.26
N ASN A 492 -17.46 2.47 -5.87
CA ASN A 492 -17.82 1.59 -4.76
C ASN A 492 -17.51 0.13 -5.10
N ILE A 493 -16.85 -0.58 -4.18
CA ILE A 493 -16.40 -1.97 -4.39
C ILE A 493 -17.54 -2.94 -4.75
N PHE A 494 -18.79 -2.64 -4.39
CA PHE A 494 -19.96 -3.47 -4.67
C PHE A 494 -20.76 -3.02 -5.90
N PHE A 495 -20.35 -1.94 -6.59
CA PHE A 495 -21.12 -1.40 -7.71
C PHE A 495 -21.28 -2.43 -8.84
N ASN A 496 -20.17 -3.06 -9.24
CA ASN A 496 -20.19 -4.10 -10.27
C ASN A 496 -20.94 -5.34 -9.78
N ASP A 497 -20.74 -5.76 -8.53
CA ASP A 497 -21.41 -6.92 -7.95
C ASP A 497 -22.94 -6.77 -7.95
N LEU A 498 -23.44 -5.57 -7.67
CA LEU A 498 -24.87 -5.24 -7.71
C LEU A 498 -25.43 -5.27 -9.13
N ILE A 499 -24.68 -4.76 -10.12
CA ILE A 499 -25.08 -4.81 -11.54
C ILE A 499 -25.11 -6.27 -12.01
N GLU A 500 -24.11 -7.07 -11.64
CA GLU A 500 -24.06 -8.49 -11.96
C GLU A 500 -25.25 -9.24 -11.36
N LEU A 501 -25.55 -9.02 -10.07
CA LEU A 501 -26.72 -9.62 -9.44
C LEU A 501 -28.02 -9.17 -10.11
N LYS A 502 -28.16 -7.88 -10.43
CA LYS A 502 -29.34 -7.36 -11.13
C LYS A 502 -29.57 -8.08 -12.46
N ARG A 503 -28.53 -8.12 -13.30
CA ARG A 503 -28.57 -8.80 -14.60
C ARG A 503 -28.84 -10.29 -14.46
N TYR A 504 -28.34 -10.91 -13.39
CA TYR A 504 -28.58 -12.31 -13.09
C TYR A 504 -30.06 -12.58 -12.77
N ILE A 505 -30.68 -11.74 -11.94
CA ILE A 505 -32.12 -11.80 -11.64
C ILE A 505 -32.94 -11.54 -12.91
N GLU A 506 -32.56 -10.55 -13.72
CA GLU A 506 -33.25 -10.23 -14.98
C GLU A 506 -33.22 -11.43 -15.96
N LYS A 507 -32.02 -11.99 -16.17
CA LYS A 507 -31.74 -13.09 -17.09
C LYS A 507 -32.45 -14.39 -16.74
N HIS A 508 -32.65 -14.72 -15.46
CA HIS A 508 -33.17 -16.03 -15.05
C HIS A 508 -34.58 -15.97 -14.47
N TYR A 509 -35.05 -14.79 -14.05
CA TYR A 509 -36.36 -14.63 -13.44
C TYR A 509 -37.26 -13.69 -14.24
N ILE A 510 -36.89 -12.43 -14.42
CA ILE A 510 -37.83 -11.40 -14.92
C ILE A 510 -38.24 -11.67 -16.38
N GLU A 511 -37.27 -11.90 -17.26
CA GLU A 511 -37.48 -12.01 -18.72
C GLU A 511 -37.73 -13.46 -19.19
N ASN A 512 -38.40 -14.27 -18.38
CA ASN A 512 -38.50 -15.71 -18.61
C ASN A 512 -39.91 -16.30 -18.44
N ASP A 513 -40.09 -17.49 -19.01
CA ASP A 513 -41.28 -18.30 -18.83
C ASP A 513 -41.38 -18.89 -17.41
N PHE A 514 -42.54 -19.49 -17.12
CA PHE A 514 -42.82 -20.08 -15.82
C PHE A 514 -41.81 -21.19 -15.44
N GLN A 515 -41.38 -22.01 -16.40
CA GLN A 515 -40.48 -23.13 -16.14
C GLN A 515 -39.08 -22.65 -15.74
N ASN A 516 -38.55 -21.62 -16.40
CA ASN A 516 -37.27 -20.99 -16.06
C ASN A 516 -37.34 -20.29 -14.69
N LYS A 517 -38.43 -19.57 -14.40
CA LYS A 517 -38.65 -18.95 -13.09
C LYS A 517 -38.65 -20.00 -11.97
N ASP A 518 -39.40 -21.09 -12.17
CA ASP A 518 -39.49 -22.17 -11.19
C ASP A 518 -38.15 -22.89 -11.00
N ALA A 519 -37.41 -23.17 -12.10
CA ALA A 519 -36.06 -23.72 -12.03
C ALA A 519 -35.11 -22.81 -11.23
N PHE A 520 -35.19 -21.50 -11.45
CA PHE A 520 -34.34 -20.53 -10.76
C PHE A 520 -34.66 -20.45 -9.26
N LEU A 521 -35.94 -20.45 -8.89
CA LEU A 521 -36.35 -20.49 -7.48
C LEU A 521 -35.86 -21.78 -6.78
N ASN A 522 -35.94 -22.93 -7.44
CA ASN A 522 -35.40 -24.19 -6.92
C ASN A 522 -33.86 -24.16 -6.77
N TYR A 523 -33.16 -23.56 -7.73
CA TYR A 523 -31.72 -23.30 -7.62
C TYR A 523 -31.39 -22.43 -6.39
N LEU A 524 -32.17 -21.37 -6.13
CA LEU A 524 -31.96 -20.50 -4.96
C LEU A 524 -32.22 -21.19 -3.63
N ILE A 525 -33.09 -22.21 -3.58
CA ILE A 525 -33.23 -23.06 -2.38
C ILE A 525 -31.91 -23.78 -2.10
N GLY A 526 -31.24 -24.31 -3.14
CA GLY A 526 -29.90 -24.89 -3.02
C GLY A 526 -28.87 -23.88 -2.50
N GLU A 527 -28.81 -22.67 -3.08
CA GLU A 527 -27.90 -21.61 -2.62
C GLU A 527 -28.17 -21.18 -1.17
N LYS A 528 -29.45 -21.10 -0.77
CA LYS A 528 -29.84 -20.81 0.61
C LYS A 528 -29.37 -21.88 1.58
N LEU A 529 -29.50 -23.16 1.21
CA LEU A 529 -29.04 -24.28 2.02
C LEU A 529 -27.50 -24.29 2.12
N LEU A 530 -26.78 -23.96 1.04
CA LEU A 530 -25.32 -23.74 1.11
C LEU A 530 -24.96 -22.64 2.10
N ALA A 531 -25.67 -21.51 2.08
CA ALA A 531 -25.46 -20.43 3.03
C ALA A 531 -25.79 -20.83 4.49
N GLN A 532 -26.54 -21.92 4.71
CA GLN A 532 -26.80 -22.54 6.01
C GLN A 532 -25.82 -23.67 6.36
N ASN A 533 -24.77 -23.87 5.54
CA ASN A 533 -23.85 -25.00 5.61
C ASN A 533 -24.52 -26.40 5.52
N LYS A 534 -25.72 -26.47 4.92
CA LYS A 534 -26.46 -27.71 4.66
C LYS A 534 -26.11 -28.27 3.29
N ILE A 535 -24.86 -28.71 3.16
CA ILE A 535 -24.23 -29.04 1.87
C ILE A 535 -24.96 -30.21 1.18
N ILE A 536 -25.33 -31.25 1.93
CA ILE A 536 -25.97 -32.45 1.37
C ILE A 536 -27.35 -32.10 0.79
N GLU A 537 -28.14 -31.37 1.56
CA GLU A 537 -29.46 -30.91 1.14
C GLU A 537 -29.36 -29.97 -0.05
N ALA A 538 -28.40 -29.04 -0.04
CA ALA A 538 -28.16 -28.15 -1.17
C ALA A 538 -27.82 -28.93 -2.46
N MET A 539 -26.93 -29.92 -2.38
CA MET A 539 -26.60 -30.80 -3.51
C MET A 539 -27.82 -31.57 -4.01
N SER A 540 -28.71 -32.01 -3.12
CA SER A 540 -29.97 -32.65 -3.51
C SER A 540 -30.80 -31.72 -4.39
N TYR A 541 -31.03 -30.48 -3.94
CA TYR A 541 -31.80 -29.49 -4.69
C TYR A 541 -31.17 -29.16 -6.05
N PHE A 542 -29.85 -29.00 -6.13
CA PHE A 542 -29.20 -28.76 -7.42
C PHE A 542 -29.34 -29.96 -8.37
N ASN A 543 -29.24 -31.19 -7.88
CA ASN A 543 -29.47 -32.38 -8.70
C ASN A 543 -30.93 -32.47 -9.18
N ASP A 544 -31.89 -32.11 -8.34
CA ASP A 544 -33.30 -32.03 -8.71
C ASP A 544 -33.54 -30.98 -9.81
N VAL A 545 -32.86 -29.83 -9.72
CA VAL A 545 -32.89 -28.80 -10.79
C VAL A 545 -32.38 -29.38 -12.11
N LEU A 546 -31.23 -30.07 -12.10
CA LEU A 546 -30.67 -30.69 -13.31
C LEU A 546 -31.60 -31.76 -13.91
N LYS A 547 -32.26 -32.56 -13.07
CA LYS A 547 -33.13 -33.65 -13.49
C LYS A 547 -34.47 -33.17 -14.05
N ASN A 548 -35.09 -32.20 -13.38
CA ASN A 548 -36.47 -31.79 -13.66
C ASN A 548 -36.56 -30.60 -14.64
N TYR A 549 -35.48 -29.84 -14.82
CA TYR A 549 -35.48 -28.60 -15.61
C TYR A 549 -34.37 -28.54 -16.68
N GLY A 550 -33.86 -29.68 -17.16
CA GLY A 550 -32.61 -29.81 -17.93
C GLY A 550 -32.39 -28.96 -19.20
N LYS A 551 -33.35 -28.14 -19.63
CA LYS A 551 -33.20 -27.17 -20.75
C LYS A 551 -33.37 -25.69 -20.34
N THR A 552 -33.55 -25.39 -19.06
CA THR A 552 -33.71 -24.00 -18.60
C THR A 552 -32.37 -23.27 -18.54
N SER A 553 -32.44 -21.94 -18.51
CA SER A 553 -31.29 -21.04 -18.56
C SER A 553 -30.32 -21.21 -17.39
N ILE A 554 -30.76 -21.72 -16.24
CA ILE A 554 -29.97 -21.85 -14.99
C ILE A 554 -29.13 -23.13 -14.91
N ILE A 555 -29.32 -24.06 -15.86
CA ILE A 555 -28.67 -25.37 -15.85
C ILE A 555 -27.13 -25.27 -15.90
N PRO A 556 -26.51 -24.40 -16.74
CA PRO A 556 -25.06 -24.24 -16.74
C PRO A 556 -24.51 -23.83 -15.37
N GLU A 557 -25.11 -22.81 -14.75
CA GLU A 557 -24.71 -22.28 -13.44
C GLU A 557 -24.92 -23.32 -12.32
N THR A 558 -26.04 -24.06 -12.37
CA THR A 558 -26.32 -25.17 -11.43
C THR A 558 -25.26 -26.26 -11.52
N THR A 559 -24.89 -26.65 -12.74
CA THR A 559 -23.85 -27.66 -12.99
C THR A 559 -22.49 -27.19 -12.50
N PHE A 560 -22.14 -25.93 -12.79
CA PHE A 560 -20.90 -25.33 -12.34
C PHE A 560 -20.82 -25.27 -10.81
N ARG A 561 -21.92 -24.88 -10.15
CA ARG A 561 -22.00 -24.85 -8.69
C ARG A 561 -21.82 -26.24 -8.07
N LEU A 562 -22.47 -27.27 -8.62
CA LEU A 562 -22.24 -28.66 -8.21
C LEU A 562 -20.78 -29.09 -8.40
N ALA A 563 -20.12 -28.68 -9.48
CA ALA A 563 -18.71 -28.95 -9.67
C ALA A 563 -17.84 -28.29 -8.59
N GLN A 564 -18.12 -27.04 -8.22
CA GLN A 564 -17.42 -26.35 -7.13
C GLN A 564 -17.61 -27.05 -5.78
N ILE A 565 -18.84 -27.46 -5.46
CA ILE A 565 -19.12 -28.21 -4.22
C ILE A 565 -18.34 -29.54 -4.21
N ASN A 566 -18.34 -30.28 -5.33
CA ASN A 566 -17.61 -31.54 -5.43
C ASN A 566 -16.09 -31.34 -5.34
N GLN A 567 -15.54 -30.25 -5.91
CA GLN A 567 -14.13 -29.92 -5.77
C GLN A 567 -13.76 -29.67 -4.31
N GLN A 568 -14.58 -28.91 -3.59
CA GLN A 568 -14.40 -28.66 -2.17
C GLN A 568 -14.45 -29.97 -1.38
N LEU A 569 -15.46 -30.82 -1.61
CA LEU A 569 -15.59 -32.14 -0.97
C LEU A 569 -14.55 -33.19 -1.42
N GLU A 570 -13.47 -32.78 -2.09
CA GLU A 570 -12.39 -33.63 -2.61
C GLU A 570 -12.83 -34.68 -3.66
N ASN A 571 -14.06 -34.57 -4.16
CA ASN A 571 -14.61 -35.41 -5.24
C ASN A 571 -14.18 -34.89 -6.62
N TYR A 572 -12.87 -34.77 -6.84
CA TYR A 572 -12.30 -34.09 -8.01
C TYR A 572 -12.74 -34.69 -9.36
N GLU A 573 -12.76 -36.01 -9.48
CA GLU A 573 -13.19 -36.68 -10.72
C GLU A 573 -14.67 -36.41 -11.03
N LYS A 574 -15.52 -36.36 -10.00
CA LYS A 574 -16.93 -35.98 -10.17
C LYS A 574 -17.06 -34.53 -10.61
N SER A 575 -16.27 -33.63 -10.02
CA SER A 575 -16.21 -32.22 -10.41
C SER A 575 -15.82 -32.06 -11.89
N LEU A 576 -14.73 -32.71 -12.34
CA LEU A 576 -14.30 -32.70 -13.74
C LEU A 576 -15.38 -33.26 -14.68
N SER A 577 -16.09 -34.32 -14.27
CA SER A 577 -17.19 -34.88 -15.08
C SER A 577 -18.35 -33.90 -15.29
N LEU A 578 -18.68 -33.10 -14.28
CA LEU A 578 -19.72 -32.06 -14.36
C LEU A 578 -19.25 -30.89 -15.24
N LEU A 579 -18.00 -30.47 -15.11
CA LEU A 579 -17.44 -29.39 -15.94
C LEU A 579 -17.41 -29.78 -17.41
N LYS A 580 -17.15 -31.05 -17.72
CA LYS A 580 -17.19 -31.57 -19.10
C LYS A 580 -18.58 -31.41 -19.74
N THR A 581 -19.68 -31.52 -18.98
CA THR A 581 -21.03 -31.33 -19.56
C THR A 581 -21.33 -29.89 -19.97
N LEU A 582 -20.48 -28.93 -19.57
CA LEU A 582 -20.60 -27.51 -19.94
C LEU A 582 -19.94 -27.15 -21.28
N GLU A 583 -19.42 -28.13 -22.02
CA GLU A 583 -18.68 -27.93 -23.27
C GLU A 583 -19.46 -27.13 -24.34
N ASN A 584 -20.79 -27.23 -24.36
CA ASN A 584 -21.65 -26.50 -25.30
C ASN A 584 -22.43 -25.35 -24.66
N SER A 585 -22.00 -24.90 -23.48
CA SER A 585 -22.69 -23.85 -22.71
C SER A 585 -21.97 -22.51 -22.75
N ILE A 586 -22.65 -21.46 -22.29
CA ILE A 586 -22.06 -20.12 -22.10
C ILE A 586 -20.90 -20.11 -21.10
N LEU A 587 -20.81 -21.11 -20.21
CA LEU A 587 -19.75 -21.25 -19.20
C LEU A 587 -18.59 -22.15 -19.65
N LYS A 588 -18.47 -22.45 -20.96
CA LYS A 588 -17.40 -23.30 -21.49
C LYS A 588 -16.02 -22.80 -21.07
N SER A 589 -15.79 -21.48 -21.17
CA SER A 589 -14.48 -20.89 -20.90
C SER A 589 -14.10 -21.01 -19.42
N GLU A 590 -15.06 -20.77 -18.54
CA GLU A 590 -14.99 -20.88 -17.09
C GLU A 590 -14.74 -22.33 -16.68
N ALA A 591 -15.49 -23.26 -17.27
CA ALA A 591 -15.37 -24.68 -16.99
C ALA A 591 -14.00 -25.24 -17.38
N MET A 592 -13.43 -24.78 -18.50
CA MET A 592 -12.09 -25.17 -18.93
C MET A 592 -11.00 -24.65 -17.97
N VAL A 593 -11.10 -23.40 -17.53
CA VAL A 593 -10.16 -22.85 -16.54
C VAL A 593 -10.29 -23.60 -15.22
N PHE A 594 -11.50 -23.83 -14.71
CA PHE A 594 -11.70 -24.52 -13.43
C PHE A 594 -11.22 -25.98 -13.49
N SER A 595 -11.43 -26.67 -14.61
CA SER A 595 -10.88 -28.02 -14.82
C SER A 595 -9.36 -28.03 -14.81
N SER A 596 -8.74 -27.01 -15.41
CA SER A 596 -7.29 -26.83 -15.39
C SER A 596 -6.78 -26.59 -13.97
N GLU A 597 -7.49 -25.78 -13.18
CA GLU A 597 -7.16 -25.51 -11.77
C GLU A 597 -7.26 -26.75 -10.89
N ILE A 598 -8.31 -27.56 -11.04
CA ILE A 598 -8.44 -28.84 -10.31
C ILE A 598 -7.28 -29.76 -10.66
N THR A 599 -6.94 -29.85 -11.95
CA THR A 599 -5.84 -30.69 -12.43
C THR A 599 -4.49 -30.24 -11.89
N ASP A 600 -4.24 -28.93 -11.88
CA ASP A 600 -3.02 -28.30 -11.37
C ASP A 600 -2.90 -28.41 -9.85
N ARG A 601 -3.89 -27.88 -9.14
CA ARG A 601 -3.81 -27.58 -7.69
C ARG A 601 -4.29 -28.73 -6.82
N ASN A 602 -5.33 -29.46 -7.24
CA ASN A 602 -5.94 -30.51 -6.43
C ASN A 602 -5.38 -31.90 -6.78
N LEU A 603 -5.19 -32.19 -8.06
CA LEU A 603 -4.64 -33.48 -8.52
C LEU A 603 -3.11 -33.48 -8.69
N ASN A 604 -2.48 -32.31 -8.61
CA ASN A 604 -1.02 -32.12 -8.77
C ASN A 604 -0.47 -32.69 -10.10
N ARG A 605 -1.28 -32.66 -11.17
CA ARG A 605 -0.93 -33.17 -12.52
C ARG A 605 -0.46 -32.01 -13.41
N LYS A 606 0.68 -31.40 -13.06
CA LYS A 606 1.18 -30.16 -13.69
C LYS A 606 1.31 -30.20 -15.22
N ILE A 607 1.80 -31.31 -15.80
CA ILE A 607 1.97 -31.45 -17.26
C ILE A 607 0.62 -31.46 -17.98
N GLU A 608 -0.38 -32.10 -17.39
CA GLU A 608 -1.73 -32.14 -17.93
C GLU A 608 -2.38 -30.76 -17.82
N ALA A 609 -2.25 -30.11 -16.66
CA ALA A 609 -2.74 -28.75 -16.46
C ALA A 609 -2.09 -27.73 -17.40
N GLU A 610 -0.79 -27.82 -17.67
CA GLU A 610 -0.11 -26.96 -18.65
C GLU A 610 -0.77 -27.03 -20.02
N LYS A 611 -1.07 -28.26 -20.49
CA LYS A 611 -1.76 -28.47 -21.78
C LYS A 611 -3.15 -27.85 -21.77
N LEU A 612 -3.91 -28.03 -20.69
CA LEU A 612 -5.27 -27.48 -20.56
C LEU A 612 -5.27 -25.94 -20.52
N TYR A 613 -4.34 -25.34 -19.76
CA TYR A 613 -4.17 -23.89 -19.74
C TYR A 613 -3.75 -23.33 -21.10
N PHE A 614 -2.84 -24.01 -21.80
CA PHE A 614 -2.45 -23.60 -23.15
C PHE A 614 -3.61 -23.71 -24.14
N GLN A 615 -4.37 -24.81 -24.10
CA GLN A 615 -5.56 -24.98 -24.92
C GLN A 615 -6.59 -23.88 -24.65
N PHE A 616 -6.83 -23.54 -23.38
CA PHE A 616 -7.71 -22.42 -23.03
C PHE A 616 -7.25 -21.10 -23.67
N LEU A 617 -5.95 -20.79 -23.65
CA LEU A 617 -5.43 -19.57 -24.27
C LEU A 617 -5.57 -19.55 -25.80
N GLN A 618 -5.56 -20.73 -26.44
CA GLN A 618 -5.81 -20.87 -27.88
C GLN A 618 -7.30 -20.70 -28.21
N ASP A 619 -8.17 -21.33 -27.44
CA ASP A 619 -9.61 -21.37 -27.68
C ASP A 619 -10.29 -20.03 -27.28
N PHE A 620 -9.77 -19.35 -26.24
CA PHE A 620 -10.36 -18.13 -25.69
C PHE A 620 -9.34 -16.99 -25.47
N PRO A 621 -8.63 -16.53 -26.51
CA PRO A 621 -7.56 -15.53 -26.37
C PRO A 621 -8.04 -14.15 -25.86
N LYS A 622 -9.36 -13.89 -25.88
CA LYS A 622 -9.99 -12.65 -25.41
C LYS A 622 -10.74 -12.82 -24.08
N SER A 623 -10.67 -13.99 -23.45
CA SER A 623 -11.35 -14.21 -22.16
C SER A 623 -10.69 -13.38 -21.05
N ILE A 624 -11.50 -12.92 -20.10
CA ILE A 624 -11.04 -12.21 -18.89
C ILE A 624 -10.05 -13.04 -18.06
N TYR A 625 -10.06 -14.37 -18.21
CA TYR A 625 -9.15 -15.27 -17.51
C TYR A 625 -7.80 -15.48 -18.20
N SER A 626 -7.57 -14.91 -19.39
CA SER A 626 -6.35 -15.13 -20.16
C SER A 626 -5.07 -14.70 -19.44
N GLU A 627 -5.08 -13.51 -18.82
CA GLU A 627 -3.92 -13.01 -18.07
C GLU A 627 -3.66 -13.80 -16.77
N PRO A 628 -4.67 -14.06 -15.91
CA PRO A 628 -4.51 -14.98 -14.77
C PRO A 628 -3.96 -16.35 -15.15
N VAL A 629 -4.45 -16.94 -16.26
CA VAL A 629 -3.95 -18.23 -16.76
C VAL A 629 -2.50 -18.14 -17.22
N ARG A 630 -2.10 -17.08 -17.95
CA ARG A 630 -0.69 -16.86 -18.34
C ARG A 630 0.23 -16.74 -17.14
N TYR A 631 -0.19 -16.01 -16.11
CA TYR A 631 0.58 -15.86 -14.88
C TYR A 631 0.78 -17.22 -14.21
N ARG A 632 -0.30 -18.00 -14.05
CA ARG A 632 -0.22 -19.34 -13.47
C ARG A 632 0.65 -20.29 -14.29
N LEU A 633 0.59 -20.19 -15.62
CA LEU A 633 1.42 -20.99 -16.53
C LEU A 633 2.92 -20.72 -16.33
N ARG A 634 3.32 -19.46 -16.09
CA ARG A 634 4.71 -19.11 -15.77
C ARG A 634 5.16 -19.69 -14.44
N GLU A 635 4.31 -19.61 -13.41
CA GLU A 635 4.59 -20.22 -12.11
C GLU A 635 4.82 -21.74 -12.21
N ILE A 636 4.00 -22.43 -13.02
CA ILE A 636 4.17 -23.89 -13.25
C ILE A 636 5.51 -24.18 -13.94
N LYS A 637 5.97 -23.29 -14.82
CA LYS A 637 7.25 -23.40 -15.55
C LYS A 637 8.47 -22.97 -14.75
N GLY A 638 8.28 -22.31 -13.61
CA GLY A 638 9.35 -21.73 -12.80
C GLY A 638 9.97 -20.47 -13.42
N GLU A 639 9.19 -19.73 -14.23
CA GLU A 639 9.56 -18.46 -14.87
C GLU A 639 9.17 -17.22 -14.06
#